data_AF-A0A9E0KP18-F1
#
_entry.id   AF-A0A9E0KP18-F1
#
_cell.length_a   1.000
_cell.length_b   1.000
_cell.length_c   1.000
_cell.angle_alpha   90.00
_cell.angle_beta   90.00
_cell.angle_gamma   90.00
#
_symmetry.space_group_name_H-M   'P 1'
#
loop_
_entity.id
_entity.type
_entity.pdbx_description
1 polymer ?
#
loop_
_entity_poly.entity_id
_entity_poly.type
_entity_poly.pdbx_seq_one_letter_code
_entity_poly.pdbx_strand_id
1 'polypeptide(L)'
;AGIAVGGMRNTIVALDRQSNVLLATPNRDARALGEGMMLGAERGSEVHAVSGHWPTPLFLGTRLLWMKNNAPDLFRQTAAALSVTDWLAFVLSGKMAAERSQAGETLLFDLQKRSWAFDLIDSLGFDRSLFPEPVDSGAPIGSLTRQAADLLGLVPGIPVAAGGADTQCGLLGAGAVKDGDLAVIAGTTMPLQLVTGQLILDPTGRLWSGLHVVPGRYVLESNGLVTGDVIDWFAHLLYPDSADATLSLFAEAEKSVPGAMNVYSTFGTALFDGRVVGFPVGNLTFSHMITGDASRSRRHIARALVEGIAFSVRINLEQLALVSGREIRELRVAGGMSQSPLFSRIVANVTNAPVSVPPTAEVTSVGAAVLAGVGAGIFADPAAGAEKVASALTRYQPDAAGEKYRNFYTGWRQAFDKRADTDTHVGNLLINAMFEPAAAAGKAADPSFSPNILVTASMDETAIRELEAIGKVTYAEWREKQKLYDGGAELAGALAGTQIFITEMDVVDFPAIREARSLRAIVTCRGNAVNVDLAAATAYGIPVINTPGRNADAVADLTIALMVMLSRKMPGSFDFLKHGQVQSGDMAKMGEAYLKFQGKELWRKTVGLVGMGNVGACVAARLARFGAKVVFADPMVAAGEGALLGARKVSFDELLAVSDIVSLHAPAIEATRGMMNREAFGRMKPGAFFVNTARASLVDEAALLEALTSGRIAGAALDVFPTEPPGTDDPIVSHPNVIATPHLGGNTTEIAAHQGAIAVDQIQKLLAGEKPDYLLNPAVLDIFSWTAPRPEPDEKKLEELARNKRPSMTS
;
A
#
# COMPACT_ATOMS: atom_id res chain seq x y z
N ALA A 1 17.83 23.17 17.86
CA ALA A 1 18.59 24.44 17.74
C ALA A 1 17.98 25.35 16.69
N GLY A 2 17.57 24.83 15.53
CA GLY A 2 16.66 25.50 14.59
C GLY A 2 15.77 24.46 13.91
N ILE A 3 14.76 24.93 13.17
CA ILE A 3 13.88 24.12 12.33
C ILE A 3 13.81 24.76 10.94
N ALA A 4 13.82 23.94 9.90
CA ALA A 4 13.53 24.37 8.54
C ALA A 4 12.74 23.26 7.83
N VAL A 5 11.94 23.62 6.83
CA VAL A 5 11.11 22.68 6.07
C VAL A 5 11.69 22.52 4.67
N GLY A 6 12.19 21.33 4.34
CA GLY A 6 12.45 20.95 2.94
C GLY A 6 11.21 20.27 2.38
N GLY A 7 10.78 20.61 1.16
CA GLY A 7 9.53 20.06 0.64
C GLY A 7 9.38 20.08 -0.87
N MET A 8 8.37 19.34 -1.33
CA MET A 8 8.09 19.12 -2.75
C MET A 8 7.91 20.44 -3.51
N ARG A 9 8.51 20.49 -4.71
CA ARG A 9 8.35 21.61 -5.66
C ARG A 9 6.97 21.63 -6.29
N ASN A 10 6.60 22.77 -6.88
CA ASN A 10 5.43 22.91 -7.75
C ASN A 10 4.09 22.62 -7.06
N THR A 11 3.97 22.99 -5.78
CA THR A 11 2.73 22.88 -5.01
C THR A 11 2.02 24.23 -4.90
N ILE A 12 0.76 24.20 -4.51
CA ILE A 12 0.01 25.41 -4.14
C ILE A 12 -0.78 25.16 -2.86
N VAL A 13 -0.74 26.14 -1.96
CA VAL A 13 -1.65 26.32 -0.84
C VAL A 13 -2.24 27.73 -0.95
N ALA A 14 -3.51 27.83 -1.29
CA ALA A 14 -4.26 29.07 -1.35
C ALA A 14 -4.95 29.32 -0.01
N LEU A 15 -4.77 30.51 0.55
CA LEU A 15 -5.29 30.90 1.86
C LEU A 15 -6.27 32.06 1.75
N ASP A 16 -7.27 32.10 2.63
CA ASP A 16 -8.14 33.28 2.80
C ASP A 16 -7.48 34.36 3.68
N ARG A 17 -8.21 35.46 3.92
CA ARG A 17 -7.73 36.57 4.78
C ARG A 17 -7.56 36.19 6.25
N GLN A 18 -8.21 35.13 6.69
CA GLN A 18 -8.11 34.55 8.03
C GLN A 18 -7.02 33.47 8.10
N SER A 19 -6.28 33.24 7.01
CA SER A 19 -5.27 32.18 6.85
C SER A 19 -5.82 30.76 6.89
N ASN A 20 -7.12 30.56 6.61
CA ASN A 20 -7.67 29.23 6.40
C ASN A 20 -7.30 28.70 5.01
N VAL A 21 -7.08 27.39 4.92
CA VAL A 21 -6.77 26.73 3.63
C VAL A 21 -8.03 26.64 2.78
N LEU A 22 -8.01 27.29 1.62
CA LEU A 22 -9.05 27.23 0.60
C LEU A 22 -8.80 26.09 -0.39
N LEU A 23 -7.53 25.88 -0.75
CA LEU A 23 -7.07 24.82 -1.64
C LEU A 23 -5.64 24.46 -1.30
N ALA A 24 -5.34 23.16 -1.24
CA ALA A 24 -3.97 22.67 -1.19
C ALA A 24 -3.83 21.50 -2.18
N THR A 25 -2.88 21.59 -3.12
CA THR A 25 -2.67 20.50 -4.10
C THR A 25 -1.18 20.15 -4.26
N PRO A 26 -0.88 18.85 -4.46
CA PRO A 26 0.48 18.39 -4.70
C PRO A 26 0.88 18.65 -6.16
N ASN A 27 2.14 18.35 -6.45
CA ASN A 27 2.72 18.41 -7.80
C ASN A 27 2.23 17.31 -8.77
N ARG A 28 1.28 16.46 -8.35
CA ARG A 28 0.62 15.47 -9.21
C ARG A 28 -0.78 15.90 -9.65
N ASP A 29 -1.24 17.08 -9.21
CA ASP A 29 -2.54 17.62 -9.57
C ASP A 29 -2.54 18.17 -11.00
N ALA A 30 -3.41 17.61 -11.84
CA ALA A 30 -3.54 17.91 -13.26
C ALA A 30 -4.74 18.80 -13.62
N ARG A 31 -5.43 19.40 -12.64
CA ARG A 31 -6.68 20.16 -12.91
C ARG A 31 -6.47 21.32 -13.90
N ALA A 32 -5.29 21.91 -13.87
CA ALA A 32 -4.89 23.04 -14.71
C ALA A 32 -4.31 22.61 -16.07
N LEU A 33 -4.65 21.40 -16.57
CA LEU A 33 -4.12 20.88 -17.84
C LEU A 33 -4.42 21.83 -18.99
N GLY A 34 -5.67 22.33 -19.08
CA GLY A 34 -6.07 23.28 -20.12
C GLY A 34 -5.29 24.59 -20.03
N GLU A 35 -5.25 25.22 -18.86
CA GLU A 35 -4.58 26.51 -18.64
C GLU A 35 -3.08 26.44 -18.87
N GLY A 36 -2.44 25.36 -18.40
CA GLY A 36 -1.01 25.15 -18.58
C GLY A 36 -0.64 24.98 -20.06
N MET A 37 -1.37 24.13 -20.79
CA MET A 37 -1.12 23.90 -22.22
C MET A 37 -1.37 25.16 -23.06
N MET A 38 -2.46 25.88 -22.78
CA MET A 38 -2.80 27.12 -23.48
C MET A 38 -1.77 28.22 -23.23
N LEU A 39 -1.37 28.44 -21.97
CA LEU A 39 -0.32 29.41 -21.65
C LEU A 39 1.02 29.04 -22.31
N GLY A 40 1.34 27.74 -22.36
CA GLY A 40 2.53 27.24 -23.05
C GLY A 40 2.49 27.49 -24.54
N ALA A 41 1.35 27.28 -25.19
CA ALA A 41 1.17 27.50 -26.62
C ALA A 41 1.23 28.99 -27.01
N GLU A 42 0.62 29.87 -26.21
CA GLU A 42 0.49 31.29 -26.53
C GLU A 42 1.69 32.13 -26.09
N ARG A 43 2.26 31.83 -24.92
CA ARG A 43 3.25 32.67 -24.24
C ARG A 43 4.43 31.87 -23.66
N GLY A 44 4.61 30.60 -24.07
CA GLY A 44 5.63 29.71 -23.50
C GLY A 44 7.04 30.29 -23.51
N SER A 45 7.49 30.83 -24.65
CA SER A 45 8.83 31.43 -24.78
C SER A 45 9.02 32.66 -23.90
N GLU A 46 7.98 33.48 -23.73
CA GLU A 46 8.02 34.68 -22.88
C GLU A 46 8.15 34.27 -21.40
N VAL A 47 7.28 33.36 -20.95
CA VAL A 47 7.29 32.86 -19.56
C VAL A 47 8.61 32.14 -19.25
N HIS A 48 9.10 31.31 -20.18
CA HIS A 48 10.36 30.59 -20.03
C HIS A 48 11.56 31.53 -19.93
N ALA A 49 11.61 32.61 -20.70
CA ALA A 49 12.70 33.58 -20.67
C ALA A 49 12.87 34.27 -19.31
N VAL A 50 11.78 34.39 -18.54
CA VAL A 50 11.78 35.02 -17.21
C VAL A 50 11.92 34.00 -16.09
N SER A 51 11.14 32.92 -16.15
CA SER A 51 10.98 31.96 -15.07
C SER A 51 11.85 30.72 -15.18
N GLY A 52 12.51 30.48 -16.32
CA GLY A 52 13.28 29.26 -16.58
C GLY A 52 12.46 27.99 -16.78
N HIS A 53 11.14 28.11 -16.85
CA HIS A 53 10.22 26.98 -16.94
C HIS A 53 9.21 27.16 -18.08
N TRP A 54 8.93 26.07 -18.79
CA TRP A 54 7.84 26.06 -19.77
C TRP A 54 6.49 25.86 -19.06
N PRO A 55 5.42 26.60 -19.40
CA PRO A 55 4.12 26.42 -18.77
C PRO A 55 3.54 25.02 -18.99
N THR A 56 3.21 24.35 -17.89
CA THR A 56 2.51 23.05 -17.83
C THR A 56 1.55 23.06 -16.63
N PRO A 57 0.56 22.15 -16.51
CA PRO A 57 -0.36 22.09 -15.36
C PRO A 57 0.31 22.01 -13.98
N LEU A 58 1.58 21.64 -13.94
CA LEU A 58 2.34 21.33 -12.75
C LEU A 58 2.51 22.52 -11.79
N PHE A 59 2.55 23.74 -12.32
CA PHE A 59 3.05 24.89 -11.59
C PHE A 59 1.96 25.64 -10.81
N LEU A 60 2.38 26.37 -9.78
CA LEU A 60 1.49 27.21 -8.97
C LEU A 60 0.75 28.23 -9.83
N GLY A 61 1.45 28.94 -10.73
CA GLY A 61 0.85 29.98 -11.57
C GLY A 61 -0.24 29.47 -12.50
N THR A 62 -0.10 28.26 -13.06
CA THR A 62 -1.13 27.64 -13.91
C THR A 62 -2.34 27.20 -13.09
N ARG A 63 -2.15 26.73 -11.85
CA ARG A 63 -3.28 26.41 -10.96
C ARG A 63 -4.02 27.66 -10.48
N LEU A 64 -3.33 28.78 -10.29
CA LEU A 64 -3.99 30.07 -10.05
C LEU A 64 -4.82 30.53 -11.26
N LEU A 65 -4.33 30.34 -12.49
CA LEU A 65 -5.12 30.60 -13.69
C LEU A 65 -6.36 29.71 -13.74
N TRP A 66 -6.22 28.42 -13.41
CA TRP A 66 -7.37 27.51 -13.34
C TRP A 66 -8.38 27.97 -12.29
N MET A 67 -7.94 28.38 -11.09
CA MET A 67 -8.82 28.90 -10.05
C MET A 67 -9.56 30.15 -10.54
N LYS A 68 -8.85 31.07 -11.18
CA LYS A 68 -9.44 32.29 -11.75
C LYS A 68 -10.53 31.98 -12.79
N ASN A 69 -10.31 30.99 -13.64
CA ASN A 69 -11.20 30.67 -14.77
C ASN A 69 -12.35 29.71 -14.40
N ASN A 70 -12.11 28.73 -13.52
CA ASN A 70 -13.04 27.63 -13.24
C ASN A 70 -13.60 27.66 -11.81
N ALA A 71 -12.94 28.36 -10.88
CA ALA A 71 -13.38 28.49 -9.49
C ALA A 71 -13.31 29.96 -9.00
N PRO A 72 -14.00 30.90 -9.68
CA PRO A 72 -13.82 32.34 -9.45
C PRO A 72 -14.19 32.79 -8.03
N ASP A 73 -15.11 32.12 -7.35
CA ASP A 73 -15.43 32.39 -5.95
C ASP A 73 -14.27 32.06 -5.01
N LEU A 74 -13.59 30.93 -5.26
CA LEU A 74 -12.42 30.51 -4.51
C LEU A 74 -11.24 31.46 -4.75
N PHE A 75 -11.03 31.84 -6.02
CA PHE A 75 -9.99 32.79 -6.39
C PHE A 75 -10.20 34.16 -5.74
N ARG A 76 -11.43 34.69 -5.71
CA ARG A 76 -11.75 35.97 -5.05
C ARG A 76 -11.50 35.97 -3.54
N GLN A 77 -11.68 34.82 -2.88
CA GLN A 77 -11.42 34.67 -1.45
C GLN A 77 -9.94 34.52 -1.13
N THR A 78 -9.13 34.16 -2.12
CA THR A 78 -7.69 33.94 -1.94
C THR A 78 -6.98 35.26 -1.63
N ALA A 79 -6.28 35.30 -0.51
CA ALA A 79 -5.48 36.42 -0.04
C ALA A 79 -3.98 36.13 -0.13
N ALA A 80 -3.57 34.86 -0.15
CA ALA A 80 -2.17 34.46 -0.33
C ALA A 80 -2.08 33.11 -1.06
N ALA A 81 -1.01 32.91 -1.84
CA ALA A 81 -0.66 31.66 -2.48
C ALA A 81 0.79 31.28 -2.12
N LEU A 82 0.96 30.10 -1.53
CA LEU A 82 2.24 29.59 -1.03
C LEU A 82 2.56 28.23 -1.64
N SER A 83 3.83 27.83 -1.64
CA SER A 83 4.16 26.41 -1.73
C SER A 83 3.75 25.72 -0.42
N VAL A 84 3.59 24.38 -0.43
CA VAL A 84 3.32 23.63 0.81
C VAL A 84 4.45 23.80 1.84
N THR A 85 5.68 23.93 1.36
CA THR A 85 6.88 24.17 2.17
C THR A 85 6.81 25.51 2.88
N ASP A 86 6.46 26.56 2.16
CA ASP A 86 6.34 27.91 2.71
C ASP A 86 5.13 28.03 3.64
N TRP A 87 4.03 27.36 3.32
CA TRP A 87 2.85 27.26 4.19
C TRP A 87 3.19 26.57 5.52
N LEU A 88 3.93 25.46 5.50
CA LEU A 88 4.40 24.81 6.72
C LEU A 88 5.33 25.73 7.52
N ALA A 89 6.26 26.43 6.87
CA ALA A 89 7.10 27.42 7.54
C ALA A 89 6.26 28.54 8.18
N PHE A 90 5.17 28.97 7.53
CA PHE A 90 4.21 29.91 8.09
C PHE A 90 3.47 29.34 9.31
N VAL A 91 2.95 28.11 9.23
CA VAL A 91 2.29 27.45 10.37
C VAL A 91 3.22 27.32 11.57
N LEU A 92 4.50 27.01 11.32
CA LEU A 92 5.50 26.85 12.38
C LEU A 92 5.91 28.20 13.00
N SER A 93 6.05 29.26 12.20
CA SER A 93 6.66 30.53 12.62
C SER A 93 5.68 31.68 12.87
N GLY A 94 4.44 31.55 12.39
CA GLY A 94 3.44 32.62 12.35
C GLY A 94 3.71 33.72 11.31
N LYS A 95 4.72 33.58 10.44
CA LYS A 95 5.05 34.57 9.41
C LYS A 95 5.12 33.98 8.01
N MET A 96 4.43 34.63 7.07
CA MET A 96 4.46 34.24 5.66
C MET A 96 5.70 34.81 4.99
N ALA A 97 6.40 33.95 4.25
CA ALA A 97 7.49 34.31 3.37
C ALA A 97 7.51 33.32 2.21
N ALA A 98 8.08 33.72 1.07
CA ALA A 98 8.29 32.83 -0.06
C ALA A 98 9.79 32.51 -0.15
N GLU A 99 10.15 31.25 0.06
CA GLU A 99 11.55 30.85 -0.07
C GLU A 99 11.97 30.86 -1.55
N ARG A 100 13.12 31.45 -1.88
CA ARG A 100 13.51 31.74 -3.26
C ARG A 100 13.65 30.52 -4.17
N SER A 101 14.13 29.38 -3.67
CA SER A 101 14.18 28.16 -4.49
C SER A 101 12.77 27.62 -4.79
N GLN A 102 11.83 27.70 -3.84
CA GLN A 102 10.42 27.36 -4.07
C GLN A 102 9.71 28.38 -4.98
N ALA A 103 9.94 29.67 -4.76
CA ALA A 103 9.36 30.75 -5.56
C ALA A 103 9.80 30.66 -7.03
N GLY A 104 11.07 30.28 -7.27
CA GLY A 104 11.60 30.01 -8.62
C GLY A 104 10.86 28.91 -9.39
N GLU A 105 10.14 28.04 -8.68
CA GLU A 105 9.42 26.88 -9.23
C GLU A 105 7.91 27.17 -9.36
N THR A 106 7.51 28.45 -9.45
CA THR A 106 6.09 28.86 -9.51
C THR A 106 5.60 29.27 -10.91
N LEU A 107 6.51 29.43 -11.88
CA LEU A 107 6.36 30.20 -13.13
C LEU A 107 6.26 31.73 -12.99
N LEU A 108 6.11 32.25 -11.77
CA LEU A 108 5.77 33.66 -11.54
C LEU A 108 6.95 34.47 -10.97
N PHE A 109 8.16 33.91 -11.01
CA PHE A 109 9.35 34.47 -10.41
C PHE A 109 10.42 34.74 -11.47
N ASP A 110 11.04 35.92 -11.41
CA ASP A 110 12.11 36.32 -12.32
C ASP A 110 13.44 35.79 -11.76
N LEU A 111 14.01 34.77 -12.41
CA LEU A 111 15.23 34.13 -11.94
C LEU A 111 16.45 35.06 -12.00
N GLN A 112 16.47 35.99 -12.97
CA GLN A 112 17.58 36.92 -13.13
C GLN A 112 17.55 38.00 -12.05
N LYS A 113 16.36 38.59 -11.79
CA LYS A 113 16.17 39.62 -10.75
C LYS A 113 16.08 39.03 -9.34
N ARG A 114 15.78 37.74 -9.22
CA ARG A 114 15.57 37.01 -7.95
C ARG A 114 14.42 37.62 -7.13
N SER A 115 13.34 37.99 -7.81
CA SER A 115 12.13 38.56 -7.24
C SER A 115 10.89 38.11 -8.01
N TRP A 116 9.69 38.36 -7.48
CA TRP A 116 8.45 38.14 -8.22
C TRP A 116 8.46 38.89 -9.56
N ALA A 117 8.02 38.20 -10.62
CA ALA A 117 7.94 38.75 -11.97
C ALA A 117 6.64 39.57 -12.11
N PHE A 118 6.56 40.72 -11.44
CA PHE A 118 5.31 41.48 -11.35
C PHE A 118 4.74 41.90 -12.72
N ASP A 119 5.57 42.14 -13.74
CA ASP A 119 5.10 42.40 -15.10
C ASP A 119 4.32 41.20 -15.67
N LEU A 120 4.83 39.97 -15.46
CA LEU A 120 4.16 38.74 -15.87
C LEU A 120 2.90 38.49 -15.03
N ILE A 121 3.00 38.64 -13.70
CA ILE A 121 1.88 38.48 -12.76
C ILE A 121 0.71 39.40 -13.12
N ASP A 122 0.99 40.68 -13.36
CA ASP A 122 -0.01 41.67 -13.74
C ASP A 122 -0.62 41.31 -15.11
N SER A 123 0.19 40.85 -16.08
CA SER A 123 -0.30 40.45 -17.40
C SER A 123 -1.22 39.21 -17.37
N LEU A 124 -1.06 38.34 -16.37
CA LEU A 124 -1.95 37.20 -16.10
C LEU A 124 -3.19 37.62 -15.30
N GLY A 125 -3.23 38.88 -14.86
CA GLY A 125 -4.30 39.50 -14.09
C GLY A 125 -4.42 38.90 -12.69
N PHE A 126 -3.29 38.73 -12.01
CA PHE A 126 -3.19 38.38 -10.61
C PHE A 126 -2.86 39.60 -9.76
N ASP A 127 -3.37 39.65 -8.54
CA ASP A 127 -3.03 40.71 -7.59
C ASP A 127 -1.66 40.44 -6.98
N ARG A 128 -0.80 41.46 -6.94
CA ARG A 128 0.56 41.35 -6.39
C ARG A 128 0.58 40.96 -4.91
N SER A 129 -0.48 41.29 -4.16
CA SER A 129 -0.61 40.97 -2.73
C SER A 129 -0.75 39.47 -2.44
N LEU A 130 -1.08 38.65 -3.45
CA LEU A 130 -1.15 37.20 -3.31
C LEU A 130 0.21 36.56 -2.99
N PHE A 131 1.32 37.25 -3.26
CA PHE A 131 2.66 36.69 -3.25
C PHE A 131 3.51 37.30 -2.12
N PRO A 132 3.84 36.52 -1.08
CA PRO A 132 4.63 37.01 0.07
C PRO A 132 6.08 37.39 -0.29
N GLU A 133 6.75 38.11 0.61
CA GLU A 133 8.12 38.58 0.37
C GLU A 133 9.13 37.43 0.14
N PRO A 134 9.97 37.49 -0.91
CA PRO A 134 10.98 36.47 -1.17
C PRO A 134 12.19 36.52 -0.24
N VAL A 135 12.49 35.41 0.44
CA VAL A 135 13.63 35.26 1.36
C VAL A 135 14.62 34.19 0.90
N ASP A 136 15.91 34.36 1.24
CA ASP A 136 16.92 33.33 0.97
C ASP A 136 16.72 32.10 1.85
N SER A 137 17.05 30.92 1.33
CA SER A 137 17.11 29.68 2.11
C SER A 137 18.04 29.84 3.32
N GLY A 138 17.60 29.34 4.47
CA GLY A 138 18.30 29.46 5.74
C GLY A 138 18.10 30.80 6.46
N ALA A 139 17.46 31.80 5.83
CA ALA A 139 17.15 33.06 6.51
C ALA A 139 16.16 32.85 7.67
N PRO A 140 16.34 33.52 8.82
CA PRO A 140 15.40 33.41 9.93
C PRO A 140 14.06 34.05 9.55
N ILE A 141 12.98 33.26 9.54
CA ILE A 141 11.61 33.74 9.28
C ILE A 141 11.00 34.22 10.60
N GLY A 142 11.02 33.35 11.62
CA GLY A 142 10.42 33.62 12.91
C GLY A 142 10.85 32.60 13.96
N SER A 143 10.00 32.41 14.97
CA SER A 143 10.24 31.44 16.05
C SER A 143 9.07 30.47 16.14
N LEU A 144 9.37 29.24 16.54
CA LEU A 144 8.39 28.17 16.67
C LEU A 144 7.25 28.62 17.60
N THR A 145 6.03 28.66 17.08
CA THR A 145 4.84 29.04 17.85
C THR A 145 4.58 28.03 18.98
N ARG A 146 3.91 28.46 20.05
CA ARG A 146 3.55 27.56 21.16
C ARG A 146 2.69 26.38 20.66
N GLN A 147 1.68 26.66 19.84
CA GLN A 147 0.81 25.62 19.29
C GLN A 147 1.58 24.58 18.47
N ALA A 148 2.51 25.02 17.61
CA ALA A 148 3.35 24.11 16.85
C ALA A 148 4.33 23.33 17.74
N ALA A 149 4.89 23.98 18.77
CA ALA A 149 5.78 23.35 19.73
C ALA A 149 5.07 22.24 20.53
N ASP A 150 3.85 22.49 21.00
CA ASP A 150 3.03 21.53 21.75
C ASP A 150 2.70 20.30 20.87
N LEU A 151 2.37 20.52 19.59
CA LEU A 151 2.09 19.44 18.63
C LEU A 151 3.32 18.58 18.34
N LEU A 152 4.49 19.21 18.19
CA LEU A 152 5.73 18.52 17.82
C LEU A 152 6.50 17.95 19.02
N GLY A 153 6.06 18.22 20.25
CA GLY A 153 6.82 17.88 21.46
C GLY A 153 8.14 18.64 21.58
N LEU A 154 8.19 19.86 21.04
CA LEU A 154 9.39 20.71 21.00
C LEU A 154 9.25 21.92 21.93
N VAL A 155 10.34 22.67 22.11
CA VAL A 155 10.35 23.89 22.94
C VAL A 155 9.91 25.09 22.10
N PRO A 156 8.93 25.90 22.56
CA PRO A 156 8.55 27.12 21.85
C PRO A 156 9.71 28.11 21.79
N GLY A 157 9.76 28.93 20.74
CA GLY A 157 10.81 29.94 20.57
C GLY A 157 12.04 29.47 19.77
N ILE A 158 12.14 28.19 19.41
CA ILE A 158 13.21 27.69 18.52
C ILE A 158 13.16 28.46 17.18
N PRO A 159 14.29 28.98 16.67
CA PRO A 159 14.34 29.64 15.37
C PRO A 159 13.79 28.77 14.24
N VAL A 160 12.88 29.35 13.44
CA VAL A 160 12.38 28.76 12.20
C VAL A 160 13.05 29.48 11.03
N ALA A 161 13.82 28.74 10.25
CA ALA A 161 14.50 29.23 9.07
C ALA A 161 13.68 28.92 7.80
N ALA A 162 13.84 29.75 6.78
CA ALA A 162 13.40 29.43 5.43
C ALA A 162 14.08 28.14 4.98
N GLY A 163 13.29 27.18 4.51
CA GLY A 163 13.82 25.91 4.03
C GLY A 163 14.19 25.96 2.57
N GLY A 164 13.68 25.02 1.78
CA GLY A 164 13.92 25.01 0.35
C GLY A 164 13.18 23.93 -0.42
N ALA A 165 13.34 23.97 -1.73
CA ALA A 165 12.90 22.91 -2.63
C ALA A 165 13.65 21.60 -2.36
N ASP A 166 12.93 20.48 -2.40
CA ASP A 166 13.42 19.13 -2.06
C ASP A 166 14.72 18.73 -2.75
N THR A 167 14.80 18.97 -4.05
CA THR A 167 15.90 18.57 -4.92
C THR A 167 17.12 19.44 -4.65
N GLN A 168 16.92 20.75 -4.50
CA GLN A 168 17.96 21.72 -4.16
C GLN A 168 18.48 21.54 -2.73
N CYS A 169 17.62 21.15 -1.78
CA CYS A 169 18.05 20.69 -0.46
C CYS A 169 18.87 19.38 -0.59
N GLY A 170 18.46 18.48 -1.48
CA GLY A 170 19.23 17.28 -1.82
C GLY A 170 20.62 17.59 -2.36
N LEU A 171 20.76 18.60 -3.23
CA LEU A 171 22.07 19.10 -3.71
C LEU A 171 22.93 19.60 -2.55
N LEU A 172 22.35 20.41 -1.67
CA LEU A 172 23.03 20.95 -0.50
C LEU A 172 23.53 19.83 0.43
N GLY A 173 22.67 18.86 0.75
CA GLY A 173 23.03 17.72 1.60
C GLY A 173 24.02 16.75 0.94
N ALA A 174 24.01 16.65 -0.39
CA ALA A 174 25.02 15.91 -1.15
C ALA A 174 26.35 16.68 -1.29
N GLY A 175 26.39 17.97 -0.91
CA GLY A 175 27.58 18.82 -1.05
C GLY A 175 27.85 19.29 -2.49
N ALA A 176 26.82 19.32 -3.36
CA ALA A 176 26.87 19.94 -4.67
C ALA A 176 26.50 21.42 -4.53
N VAL A 177 27.49 22.30 -4.37
CA VAL A 177 27.26 23.73 -4.08
C VAL A 177 28.13 24.67 -4.91
N LYS A 178 29.13 24.12 -5.61
CA LYS A 178 30.10 24.86 -6.42
C LYS A 178 29.67 24.90 -7.88
N ASP A 179 30.08 25.94 -8.59
CA ASP A 179 29.85 26.02 -10.03
C ASP A 179 30.46 24.81 -10.75
N GLY A 180 29.66 24.09 -11.52
CA GLY A 180 30.04 22.85 -12.19
C GLY A 180 29.81 21.57 -11.38
N ASP A 181 29.39 21.66 -10.11
CA ASP A 181 28.94 20.47 -9.38
C ASP A 181 27.67 19.92 -10.03
N LEU A 182 27.58 18.59 -10.16
CA LEU A 182 26.37 17.91 -10.62
C LEU A 182 25.98 16.83 -9.63
N ALA A 183 24.68 16.76 -9.33
CA ALA A 183 24.14 15.64 -8.58
C ALA A 183 22.89 15.05 -9.24
N VAL A 184 22.76 13.74 -9.05
CA VAL A 184 21.61 12.92 -9.42
C VAL A 184 20.90 12.53 -8.13
N ILE A 185 19.70 13.07 -7.91
CA ILE A 185 18.88 12.71 -6.75
C ILE A 185 17.98 11.55 -7.16
N ALA A 186 18.48 10.33 -7.00
CA ALA A 186 17.88 9.09 -7.48
C ALA A 186 16.87 8.53 -6.44
N GLY A 187 15.71 9.19 -6.32
CA GLY A 187 14.58 8.79 -5.48
C GLY A 187 13.40 8.25 -6.31
N THR A 188 12.17 8.56 -5.90
CA THR A 188 10.92 8.30 -6.68
C THR A 188 11.06 8.79 -8.12
N THR A 189 11.55 10.02 -8.27
CA THR A 189 12.02 10.57 -9.54
C THR A 189 13.54 10.72 -9.53
N MET A 190 14.13 11.05 -10.68
CA MET A 190 15.58 11.21 -10.81
C MET A 190 15.97 12.53 -11.48
N PRO A 191 15.82 13.68 -10.80
CA PRO A 191 16.39 14.93 -11.27
C PRO A 191 17.93 14.85 -11.29
N LEU A 192 18.50 15.36 -12.38
CA LEU A 192 19.92 15.64 -12.58
C LEU A 192 20.07 17.16 -12.63
N GLN A 193 20.67 17.75 -11.60
CA GLN A 193 20.84 19.19 -11.53
C GLN A 193 22.33 19.55 -11.59
N LEU A 194 22.68 20.42 -12.53
CA LEU A 194 23.98 21.07 -12.65
C LEU A 194 23.93 22.41 -11.92
N VAL A 195 24.79 22.59 -10.94
CA VAL A 195 24.94 23.86 -10.22
C VAL A 195 25.75 24.84 -11.07
N THR A 196 25.22 26.04 -11.28
CA THR A 196 25.87 27.08 -12.08
C THR A 196 26.00 28.40 -11.32
N GLY A 197 27.08 29.13 -11.58
CA GLY A 197 27.32 30.48 -11.04
C GLY A 197 26.56 31.59 -11.78
N GLN A 198 25.92 31.26 -12.90
CA GLN A 198 25.11 32.16 -13.70
C GLN A 198 23.87 31.42 -14.21
N LEU A 199 22.79 32.16 -14.46
CA LEU A 199 21.59 31.61 -15.07
C LEU A 199 21.90 31.13 -16.49
N ILE A 200 21.63 29.86 -16.76
CA ILE A 200 21.69 29.27 -18.10
C ILE A 200 20.26 28.87 -18.44
N LEU A 201 19.75 29.31 -19.59
CA LEU A 201 18.44 28.93 -20.09
C LEU A 201 18.61 28.04 -21.33
N ASP A 202 17.81 26.98 -21.43
CA ASP A 202 17.73 26.19 -22.65
C ASP A 202 16.89 26.94 -23.69
N PRO A 203 17.46 27.37 -24.84
CA PRO A 203 16.70 28.10 -25.85
C PRO A 203 15.53 27.29 -26.43
N THR A 204 15.54 25.96 -26.29
CA THR A 204 14.44 25.10 -26.73
C THR A 204 13.33 24.92 -25.70
N GLY A 205 13.55 25.34 -24.45
CA GLY A 205 12.60 25.23 -23.33
C GLY A 205 12.44 23.82 -22.75
N ARG A 206 13.29 22.86 -23.12
CA ARG A 206 13.18 21.47 -22.67
C ARG A 206 13.74 21.26 -21.27
N LEU A 207 14.84 21.92 -20.94
CA LEU A 207 15.41 21.89 -19.60
C LEU A 207 14.79 22.95 -18.70
N TRP A 208 14.79 22.69 -17.40
CA TRP A 208 14.36 23.66 -16.41
C TRP A 208 15.56 24.38 -15.81
N SER A 209 15.36 25.65 -15.48
CA SER A 209 16.33 26.46 -14.78
C SER A 209 15.72 26.99 -13.50
N GLY A 210 16.48 27.02 -12.42
CA GLY A 210 15.98 27.44 -11.11
C GLY A 210 17.06 28.06 -10.24
N LEU A 211 16.68 28.41 -9.02
CA LEU A 211 17.61 28.87 -8.00
C LEU A 211 18.06 27.69 -7.15
N HIS A 212 19.34 27.66 -6.79
CA HIS A 212 19.83 26.79 -5.75
C HIS A 212 19.49 27.38 -4.37
N VAL A 213 19.48 26.55 -3.32
CA VAL A 213 19.37 27.01 -1.92
C VAL A 213 20.61 27.74 -1.38
N VAL A 214 21.65 27.87 -2.21
CA VAL A 214 22.87 28.63 -1.87
C VAL A 214 22.71 29.98 -2.56
N PRO A 215 22.69 31.10 -1.81
CA PRO A 215 22.50 32.41 -2.40
C PRO A 215 23.48 32.70 -3.55
N GLY A 216 22.95 33.15 -4.69
CA GLY A 216 23.74 33.48 -5.89
C GLY A 216 24.12 32.28 -6.77
N ARG A 217 23.59 31.09 -6.48
CA ARG A 217 23.74 29.90 -7.33
C ARG A 217 22.43 29.55 -8.04
N TYR A 218 22.57 28.98 -9.23
CA TYR A 218 21.48 28.52 -10.07
C TYR A 218 21.58 27.02 -10.28
N VAL A 219 20.50 26.41 -10.77
CA VAL A 219 20.48 25.04 -11.23
C VAL A 219 19.98 24.99 -12.67
N LEU A 220 20.61 24.14 -13.49
CA LEU A 220 20.08 23.68 -14.77
C LEU A 220 19.71 22.20 -14.59
N GLU A 221 18.45 21.86 -14.85
CA GLU A 221 17.89 20.55 -14.59
C GLU A 221 17.52 19.80 -15.87
N SER A 222 17.94 18.54 -15.90
CA SER A 222 17.33 17.49 -16.72
C SER A 222 16.85 16.37 -15.78
N ASN A 223 16.02 15.46 -16.25
CA ASN A 223 15.33 14.55 -15.34
C ASN A 223 15.05 13.18 -15.99
N GLY A 224 15.36 12.11 -15.27
CA GLY A 224 15.01 10.74 -15.64
C GLY A 224 13.51 10.41 -15.44
N LEU A 225 12.72 11.36 -14.95
CA LEU A 225 11.33 11.21 -14.54
C LEU A 225 11.17 10.11 -13.48
N VAL A 226 10.08 9.35 -13.53
CA VAL A 226 9.71 8.32 -12.56
C VAL A 226 10.61 7.10 -12.74
N THR A 227 11.51 6.86 -11.79
CA THR A 227 12.55 5.81 -11.87
C THR A 227 12.52 4.91 -10.63
N GLY A 228 12.53 5.48 -9.42
CA GLY A 228 12.42 4.75 -8.17
C GLY A 228 11.11 3.97 -8.05
N ASP A 229 9.97 4.60 -8.36
CA ASP A 229 8.66 3.92 -8.31
C ASP A 229 8.60 2.76 -9.32
N VAL A 230 9.31 2.86 -10.46
CA VAL A 230 9.38 1.77 -11.45
C VAL A 230 10.21 0.60 -10.93
N ILE A 231 11.34 0.88 -10.28
CA ILE A 231 12.13 -0.18 -9.62
C ILE A 231 11.30 -0.86 -8.54
N ASP A 232 10.64 -0.08 -7.68
CA ASP A 232 9.82 -0.61 -6.60
C ASP A 232 8.66 -1.45 -7.13
N TRP A 233 7.98 -0.98 -8.17
CA TRP A 233 6.90 -1.73 -8.82
C TRP A 233 7.38 -3.06 -9.40
N PHE A 234 8.48 -3.07 -10.16
CA PHE A 234 9.04 -4.32 -10.68
C PHE A 234 9.60 -5.21 -9.59
N ALA A 235 10.12 -4.65 -8.51
CA ALA A 235 10.60 -5.41 -7.37
C ALA A 235 9.47 -6.22 -6.74
N HIS A 236 8.33 -5.58 -6.44
CA HIS A 236 7.15 -6.26 -5.91
C HIS A 236 6.55 -7.27 -6.90
N LEU A 237 6.62 -6.99 -8.20
CA LEU A 237 6.16 -7.93 -9.22
C LEU A 237 7.06 -9.19 -9.32
N LEU A 238 8.38 -9.02 -9.26
CA LEU A 238 9.35 -10.11 -9.45
C LEU A 238 9.63 -10.89 -8.16
N TYR A 239 9.45 -10.24 -7.00
CA TYR A 239 9.76 -10.75 -5.67
C TYR A 239 8.63 -10.51 -4.65
N PRO A 240 7.37 -10.92 -4.95
CA PRO A 240 6.21 -10.61 -4.12
C PRO A 240 6.28 -11.20 -2.71
N ASP A 241 7.05 -12.28 -2.52
CA ASP A 241 7.25 -12.96 -1.23
C ASP A 241 8.43 -12.41 -0.41
N SER A 242 9.15 -11.40 -0.92
CA SER A 242 10.34 -10.84 -0.25
C SER A 242 9.95 -9.80 0.79
N ALA A 243 10.56 -9.86 1.98
CA ALA A 243 10.38 -8.84 3.01
C ALA A 243 10.86 -7.44 2.58
N ASP A 244 11.90 -7.40 1.75
CA ASP A 244 12.36 -6.21 1.05
C ASP A 244 12.52 -6.59 -0.43
N ALA A 245 11.52 -6.25 -1.24
CA ALA A 245 11.51 -6.62 -2.65
C ALA A 245 12.60 -5.86 -3.43
N THR A 246 12.80 -4.58 -3.12
CA THR A 246 13.76 -3.70 -3.82
C THR A 246 15.19 -4.15 -3.57
N LEU A 247 15.54 -4.50 -2.33
CA LEU A 247 16.84 -5.10 -2.01
C LEU A 247 17.04 -6.43 -2.75
N SER A 248 16.03 -7.29 -2.78
CA SER A 248 16.07 -8.55 -3.53
C SER A 248 16.29 -8.33 -5.03
N LEU A 249 15.68 -7.30 -5.62
CA LEU A 249 15.89 -6.93 -7.02
C LEU A 249 17.36 -6.55 -7.27
N PHE A 250 17.95 -5.68 -6.46
CA PHE A 250 19.35 -5.29 -6.63
C PHE A 250 20.32 -6.46 -6.38
N ALA A 251 20.06 -7.30 -5.38
CA ALA A 251 20.86 -8.49 -5.10
C ALA A 251 20.82 -9.51 -6.24
N GLU A 252 19.65 -9.72 -6.85
CA GLU A 252 19.53 -10.55 -8.05
C GLU A 252 20.20 -9.90 -9.27
N ALA A 253 20.03 -8.59 -9.48
CA ALA A 253 20.69 -7.86 -10.56
C ALA A 253 22.23 -7.97 -10.50
N GLU A 254 22.82 -8.03 -9.29
CA GLU A 254 24.26 -8.20 -9.10
C GLU A 254 24.75 -9.58 -9.57
N LYS A 255 23.90 -10.62 -9.52
CA LYS A 255 24.21 -11.96 -10.02
C LYS A 255 24.19 -12.08 -11.56
N SER A 256 23.81 -11.01 -12.27
CA SER A 256 23.83 -10.94 -13.73
C SER A 256 25.14 -10.33 -14.25
N VAL A 257 25.42 -10.54 -15.53
CA VAL A 257 26.53 -9.92 -16.26
C VAL A 257 26.16 -8.51 -16.77
N PRO A 258 27.14 -7.61 -16.98
CA PRO A 258 26.92 -6.36 -17.71
C PRO A 258 26.23 -6.57 -19.06
N GLY A 259 25.20 -5.77 -19.35
CA GLY A 259 24.36 -5.88 -20.54
C GLY A 259 23.24 -6.93 -20.40
N ALA A 260 23.03 -7.46 -19.19
CA ALA A 260 21.88 -8.29 -18.84
C ALA A 260 21.58 -9.46 -19.81
N MET A 261 22.60 -10.09 -20.41
CA MET A 261 22.43 -11.10 -21.46
C MET A 261 21.61 -10.61 -22.67
N ASN A 262 21.80 -9.35 -23.06
CA ASN A 262 21.07 -8.65 -24.13
C ASN A 262 19.57 -8.46 -23.84
N VAL A 263 19.21 -8.28 -22.58
CA VAL A 263 17.90 -7.75 -22.19
C VAL A 263 18.02 -6.24 -22.06
N TYR A 264 17.17 -5.50 -22.77
CA TYR A 264 17.09 -4.05 -22.65
C TYR A 264 15.78 -3.64 -21.99
N SER A 265 15.87 -2.74 -21.01
CA SER A 265 14.70 -2.09 -20.43
C SER A 265 14.71 -0.60 -20.75
N THR A 266 13.56 -0.07 -21.15
CA THR A 266 13.29 1.37 -21.19
C THR A 266 12.23 1.79 -20.16
N PHE A 267 11.82 0.90 -19.28
CA PHE A 267 10.96 1.24 -18.15
C PHE A 267 11.67 2.19 -17.20
N GLY A 268 10.98 3.27 -16.80
CA GLY A 268 11.55 4.31 -15.94
C GLY A 268 12.71 5.04 -16.59
N THR A 269 12.72 5.15 -17.92
CA THR A 269 13.76 5.88 -18.67
C THR A 269 13.12 6.98 -19.51
N ALA A 270 13.68 8.18 -19.42
CA ALA A 270 13.16 9.34 -20.12
C ALA A 270 14.30 10.24 -20.59
N LEU A 271 14.11 10.86 -21.75
CA LEU A 271 14.86 12.05 -22.12
C LEU A 271 13.98 13.23 -21.75
N PHE A 272 14.44 14.08 -20.84
CA PHE A 272 13.62 15.15 -20.30
C PHE A 272 13.21 16.16 -21.37
N ASP A 273 11.91 16.49 -21.38
CA ASP A 273 11.33 17.61 -22.12
C ASP A 273 10.25 18.26 -21.25
N GLY A 274 10.61 19.35 -20.58
CA GLY A 274 9.76 20.09 -19.65
C GLY A 274 8.56 20.80 -20.30
N ARG A 275 8.39 20.70 -21.62
CA ARG A 275 7.26 21.30 -22.36
C ARG A 275 6.08 20.34 -22.49
N VAL A 276 6.33 19.04 -22.36
CA VAL A 276 5.36 17.99 -22.67
C VAL A 276 4.91 17.30 -21.39
N VAL A 277 3.61 17.07 -21.28
CA VAL A 277 3.02 16.18 -20.27
C VAL A 277 2.80 14.83 -20.94
N GLY A 278 3.74 13.89 -20.75
CA GLY A 278 3.70 12.56 -21.36
C GLY A 278 3.34 11.46 -20.37
N PHE A 279 2.67 10.41 -20.86
CA PHE A 279 2.50 9.18 -20.11
C PHE A 279 3.80 8.36 -20.12
N PRO A 280 4.21 7.76 -18.99
CA PRO A 280 5.39 6.92 -18.96
C PRO A 280 5.12 5.62 -19.74
N VAL A 281 5.75 5.49 -20.91
CA VAL A 281 5.74 4.25 -21.70
C VAL A 281 7.13 3.63 -21.68
N GLY A 282 7.19 2.32 -21.43
CA GLY A 282 8.44 1.57 -21.32
C GLY A 282 8.30 0.18 -21.94
N ASN A 283 9.41 -0.36 -22.41
CA ASN A 283 9.48 -1.66 -23.06
C ASN A 283 10.56 -2.52 -22.41
N LEU A 284 10.34 -3.83 -22.41
CA LEU A 284 11.35 -4.83 -22.05
C LEU A 284 11.60 -5.72 -23.27
N THR A 285 12.84 -5.70 -23.76
CA THR A 285 13.24 -6.44 -24.96
C THR A 285 14.03 -7.68 -24.57
N PHE A 286 13.58 -8.85 -25.04
CA PHE A 286 14.19 -10.15 -24.73
C PHE A 286 14.85 -10.78 -25.96
N SER A 287 15.98 -11.46 -25.75
CA SER A 287 16.49 -12.43 -26.72
C SER A 287 15.80 -13.79 -26.51
N HIS A 288 15.37 -14.45 -27.59
CA HIS A 288 14.81 -15.80 -27.50
C HIS A 288 15.82 -16.84 -26.95
N MET A 289 17.11 -16.50 -26.89
CA MET A 289 18.17 -17.37 -26.36
C MET A 289 18.20 -17.45 -24.82
N ILE A 290 17.50 -16.55 -24.11
CA ILE A 290 17.51 -16.50 -22.63
C ILE A 290 16.25 -17.07 -21.97
N THR A 291 15.25 -17.49 -22.77
CA THR A 291 13.97 -18.03 -22.26
C THR A 291 14.05 -19.52 -21.90
N GLY A 292 15.20 -20.18 -22.14
CA GLY A 292 15.39 -21.61 -21.87
C GLY A 292 15.55 -22.00 -20.40
N ASP A 293 15.84 -21.05 -19.49
CA ASP A 293 15.94 -21.31 -18.04
C ASP A 293 15.27 -20.18 -17.23
N ALA A 294 13.95 -20.31 -17.04
CA ALA A 294 13.12 -19.35 -16.32
C ALA A 294 13.59 -19.08 -14.88
N SER A 295 14.28 -20.04 -14.24
CA SER A 295 14.81 -19.86 -12.88
C SER A 295 15.93 -18.83 -12.82
N ARG A 296 16.64 -18.64 -13.94
CA ARG A 296 17.76 -17.71 -14.07
C ARG A 296 17.42 -16.44 -14.86
N SER A 297 16.22 -16.33 -15.43
CA SER A 297 15.81 -15.16 -16.22
C SER A 297 15.54 -13.93 -15.35
N ARG A 298 15.11 -14.09 -14.09
CA ARG A 298 14.72 -12.98 -13.20
C ARG A 298 15.87 -11.99 -12.94
N ARG A 299 17.09 -12.47 -12.64
CA ARG A 299 18.28 -11.63 -12.47
C ARG A 299 18.65 -10.80 -13.70
N HIS A 300 18.42 -11.32 -14.91
CA HIS A 300 18.72 -10.60 -16.15
C HIS A 300 17.71 -9.48 -16.37
N ILE A 301 16.43 -9.73 -16.09
CA ILE A 301 15.39 -8.68 -16.09
C ILE A 301 15.72 -7.59 -15.05
N ALA A 302 16.03 -8.00 -13.82
CA ALA A 302 16.43 -7.08 -12.74
C ALA A 302 17.63 -6.22 -13.14
N ARG A 303 18.67 -6.84 -13.73
CA ARG A 303 19.85 -6.12 -14.22
C ARG A 303 19.53 -5.16 -15.35
N ALA A 304 18.68 -5.54 -16.30
CA ALA A 304 18.28 -4.68 -17.41
C ALA A 304 17.51 -3.44 -16.95
N LEU A 305 16.67 -3.56 -15.92
CA LEU A 305 15.98 -2.42 -15.29
C LEU A 305 16.98 -1.41 -14.70
N VAL A 306 17.92 -1.90 -13.90
CA VAL A 306 18.96 -1.05 -13.28
C VAL A 306 19.86 -0.40 -14.34
N GLU A 307 20.27 -1.16 -15.35
CA GLU A 307 21.08 -0.66 -16.47
C GLU A 307 20.32 0.38 -17.30
N GLY A 308 19.02 0.15 -17.57
CA GLY A 308 18.14 1.11 -18.26
C GLY A 308 18.08 2.46 -17.55
N ILE A 309 17.90 2.46 -16.23
CA ILE A 309 17.88 3.70 -15.43
C ILE A 309 19.26 4.38 -15.45
N ALA A 310 20.36 3.62 -15.38
CA ALA A 310 21.69 4.20 -15.53
C ALA A 310 21.94 4.80 -16.94
N PHE A 311 21.39 4.19 -18.00
CA PHE A 311 21.40 4.80 -19.33
C PHE A 311 20.56 6.08 -19.38
N SER A 312 19.45 6.14 -18.64
CA SER A 312 18.66 7.37 -18.43
C SER A 312 19.47 8.48 -17.74
N VAL A 313 20.38 8.14 -16.81
CA VAL A 313 21.32 9.14 -16.25
C VAL A 313 22.21 9.70 -17.35
N ARG A 314 22.83 8.83 -18.17
CA ARG A 314 23.77 9.25 -19.21
C ARG A 314 23.13 10.13 -20.28
N ILE A 315 21.96 9.77 -20.79
CA ILE A 315 21.32 10.54 -21.85
C ILE A 315 20.93 11.96 -21.38
N ASN A 316 20.45 12.10 -20.14
CA ASN A 316 20.13 13.41 -19.56
C ASN A 316 21.40 14.20 -19.21
N LEU A 317 22.48 13.52 -18.83
CA LEU A 317 23.81 14.13 -18.67
C LEU A 317 24.34 14.70 -19.99
N GLU A 318 24.23 13.94 -21.08
CA GLU A 318 24.61 14.39 -22.43
C GLU A 318 23.79 15.63 -22.85
N GLN A 319 22.50 15.68 -22.50
CA GLN A 319 21.64 16.85 -22.72
C GLN A 319 22.08 18.08 -21.90
N LEU A 320 22.40 17.90 -20.61
CA LEU A 320 22.91 18.98 -19.75
C LEU A 320 24.24 19.54 -20.25
N ALA A 321 25.17 18.66 -20.66
CA ALA A 321 26.46 19.07 -21.21
C ALA A 321 26.29 19.87 -22.51
N LEU A 322 25.36 19.45 -23.38
CA LEU A 322 25.06 20.14 -24.62
C LEU A 322 24.53 21.57 -24.39
N VAL A 323 23.56 21.74 -23.49
CA VAL A 323 22.93 23.06 -23.22
C VAL A 323 23.86 23.97 -22.43
N SER A 324 24.57 23.44 -21.44
CA SER A 324 25.47 24.25 -20.59
C SER A 324 26.81 24.56 -21.24
N GLY A 325 27.21 23.81 -22.28
CA GLY A 325 28.55 23.86 -22.87
C GLY A 325 29.66 23.42 -21.92
N ARG A 326 29.33 22.68 -20.85
CA ARG A 326 30.27 22.25 -19.81
C ARG A 326 30.57 20.77 -19.90
N GLU A 327 31.83 20.44 -19.65
CA GLU A 327 32.27 19.06 -19.44
C GLU A 327 32.00 18.67 -17.97
N ILE A 328 31.30 17.57 -17.75
CA ILE A 328 30.99 17.06 -16.41
C ILE A 328 32.10 16.08 -15.99
N ARG A 329 32.85 16.42 -14.93
CA ARG A 329 34.04 15.68 -14.49
C ARG A 329 33.79 14.66 -13.39
N GLU A 330 32.72 14.84 -12.64
CA GLU A 330 32.33 13.98 -11.52
C GLU A 330 30.82 14.11 -11.32
N LEU A 331 30.16 13.03 -10.91
CA LEU A 331 28.76 13.04 -10.51
C LEU A 331 28.65 12.72 -9.02
N ARG A 332 27.72 13.38 -8.35
CA ARG A 332 27.23 12.90 -7.05
C ARG A 332 25.93 12.14 -7.27
N VAL A 333 25.78 10.97 -6.66
CA VAL A 333 24.52 10.20 -6.72
C VAL A 333 24.02 10.02 -5.30
N ALA A 334 22.78 10.43 -5.05
CA ALA A 334 22.13 10.37 -3.74
C ALA A 334 20.68 9.87 -3.88
N GLY A 335 19.94 9.76 -2.77
CA GLY A 335 18.59 9.20 -2.75
C GLY A 335 18.57 7.67 -2.60
N GLY A 336 17.37 7.08 -2.57
CA GLY A 336 17.19 5.66 -2.23
C GLY A 336 18.00 4.69 -3.10
N MET A 337 18.07 4.93 -4.42
CA MET A 337 18.83 4.06 -5.32
C MET A 337 20.35 4.11 -5.09
N SER A 338 20.87 5.19 -4.50
CA SER A 338 22.31 5.33 -4.21
C SER A 338 22.83 4.36 -3.14
N GLN A 339 21.92 3.78 -2.35
CA GLN A 339 22.25 2.74 -1.37
C GLN A 339 22.78 1.47 -2.01
N SER A 340 22.49 1.24 -3.30
CA SER A 340 22.99 0.11 -4.07
C SER A 340 24.37 0.40 -4.67
N PRO A 341 25.45 -0.27 -4.21
CA PRO A 341 26.78 -0.12 -4.81
C PRO A 341 26.79 -0.55 -6.29
N LEU A 342 25.91 -1.48 -6.67
CA LEU A 342 25.73 -1.90 -8.04
C LEU A 342 25.27 -0.72 -8.92
N PHE A 343 24.25 0.02 -8.50
CA PHE A 343 23.72 1.14 -9.27
C PHE A 343 24.80 2.20 -9.48
N SER A 344 25.45 2.65 -8.40
CA SER A 344 26.49 3.69 -8.45
C SER A 344 27.68 3.30 -9.33
N ARG A 345 28.10 2.03 -9.31
CA ARG A 345 29.15 1.49 -10.19
C ARG A 345 28.71 1.40 -11.65
N ILE A 346 27.45 1.03 -11.92
CA ILE A 346 26.92 1.04 -13.29
C ILE A 346 26.85 2.48 -13.80
N VAL A 347 26.36 3.44 -13.00
CA VAL A 347 26.34 4.85 -13.39
C VAL A 347 27.75 5.33 -13.74
N ALA A 348 28.75 5.09 -12.90
CA ALA A 348 30.14 5.48 -13.18
C ALA A 348 30.66 4.89 -14.50
N ASN A 349 30.39 3.61 -14.74
CA ASN A 349 30.80 2.92 -15.95
C ASN A 349 30.07 3.40 -17.21
N VAL A 350 28.77 3.68 -17.09
CA VAL A 350 27.93 4.10 -18.20
C VAL A 350 28.26 5.54 -18.59
N THR A 351 28.40 6.45 -17.63
CA THR A 351 28.74 7.87 -17.87
C THR A 351 30.23 8.09 -18.13
N ASN A 352 31.08 7.09 -17.84
CA ASN A 352 32.53 7.20 -17.89
C ASN A 352 33.07 8.36 -17.03
N ALA A 353 32.45 8.57 -15.86
CA ALA A 353 32.84 9.60 -14.91
C ALA A 353 32.82 9.06 -13.49
N PRO A 354 33.72 9.52 -12.60
CA PRO A 354 33.69 9.17 -11.19
C PRO A 354 32.34 9.51 -10.55
N VAL A 355 31.83 8.61 -9.71
CA VAL A 355 30.60 8.80 -8.94
C VAL A 355 30.93 8.85 -7.45
N SER A 356 30.50 9.91 -6.79
CA SER A 356 30.58 10.06 -5.33
C SER A 356 29.21 9.91 -4.69
N VAL A 357 29.13 9.11 -3.64
CA VAL A 357 27.88 8.80 -2.93
C VAL A 357 28.00 9.27 -1.47
N PRO A 358 27.09 10.14 -0.99
CA PRO A 358 27.01 10.51 0.42
C PRO A 358 26.73 9.30 1.33
N PRO A 359 27.14 9.34 2.60
CA PRO A 359 26.97 8.20 3.52
C PRO A 359 25.51 7.92 3.90
N THR A 360 24.59 8.85 3.63
CA THR A 360 23.15 8.69 3.86
C THR A 360 22.38 8.98 2.57
N ALA A 361 21.30 8.24 2.34
CA ALA A 361 20.38 8.49 1.25
C ALA A 361 19.49 9.72 1.50
N GLU A 362 19.32 10.13 2.77
CA GLU A 362 18.42 11.20 3.24
C GLU A 362 18.99 12.61 3.03
N VAL A 363 19.62 12.86 1.87
CA VAL A 363 20.34 14.12 1.60
C VAL A 363 19.42 15.35 1.60
N THR A 364 18.15 15.20 1.22
CA THR A 364 17.18 16.31 1.27
C THR A 364 16.93 16.76 2.71
N SER A 365 16.75 15.81 3.63
CA SER A 365 16.60 16.07 5.06
C SER A 365 17.87 16.67 5.66
N VAL A 366 19.06 16.19 5.25
CA VAL A 366 20.35 16.78 5.65
C VAL A 366 20.46 18.23 5.17
N GLY A 367 20.07 18.52 3.91
CA GLY A 367 20.04 19.88 3.38
C GLY A 367 19.12 20.80 4.18
N ALA A 368 17.90 20.37 4.48
CA ALA A 368 16.99 21.14 5.32
C ALA A 368 17.57 21.37 6.73
N ALA A 369 18.23 20.37 7.32
CA ALA A 369 18.90 20.51 8.61
C ALA A 369 20.07 21.52 8.56
N VAL A 370 20.81 21.58 7.46
CA VAL A 370 21.83 22.63 7.24
C VAL A 370 21.18 24.02 7.25
N LEU A 371 20.09 24.20 6.52
CA LEU A 371 19.37 25.49 6.47
C LEU A 371 18.81 25.90 7.84
N ALA A 372 18.29 24.93 8.60
CA ALA A 372 17.89 25.13 10.00
C ALA A 372 19.07 25.58 10.88
N GLY A 373 20.25 25.00 10.65
CA GLY A 373 21.49 25.39 11.31
C GLY A 373 21.96 26.80 10.95
N VAL A 374 21.79 27.23 9.70
CA VAL A 374 22.06 28.62 9.26
C VAL A 374 21.14 29.58 10.00
N GLY A 375 19.82 29.35 10.02
CA GLY A 375 18.88 30.23 10.71
C GLY A 375 19.03 30.24 12.24
N ALA A 376 19.66 29.20 12.81
CA ALA A 376 20.04 29.15 14.23
C ALA A 376 21.42 29.74 14.53
N GLY A 377 22.16 30.22 13.52
CA GLY A 377 23.52 30.77 13.66
C GLY A 377 24.63 29.72 13.91
N ILE A 378 24.36 28.44 13.66
CA ILE A 378 25.34 27.34 13.77
C ILE A 378 26.30 27.34 12.57
N PHE A 379 25.78 27.64 11.38
CA PHE A 379 26.54 27.75 10.15
C PHE A 379 26.47 29.19 9.64
N ALA A 380 27.57 29.69 9.08
CA ALA A 380 27.63 31.07 8.56
C ALA A 380 26.72 31.26 7.34
N ASP A 381 26.67 30.26 6.46
CA ASP A 381 25.83 30.21 5.27
C ASP A 381 25.59 28.74 4.86
N PRO A 382 24.69 28.47 3.90
CA PRO A 382 24.39 27.11 3.47
C PRO A 382 25.62 26.36 2.92
N ALA A 383 26.53 27.03 2.20
CA ALA A 383 27.70 26.38 1.62
C ALA A 383 28.69 25.90 2.71
N ALA A 384 28.94 26.72 3.73
CA ALA A 384 29.76 26.36 4.88
C ALA A 384 29.16 25.19 5.68
N GLY A 385 27.83 25.11 5.77
CA GLY A 385 27.14 23.97 6.37
C GLY A 385 27.28 22.69 5.54
N ALA A 386 27.10 22.79 4.21
CA ALA A 386 27.27 21.68 3.27
C ALA A 386 28.68 21.08 3.34
N GLU A 387 29.73 21.90 3.40
CA GLU A 387 31.12 21.41 3.52
C GLU A 387 31.36 20.57 4.78
N LYS A 388 30.65 20.85 5.88
CA LYS A 388 30.76 20.06 7.12
C LYS A 388 30.02 18.73 7.03
N VAL A 389 28.81 18.73 6.47
CA VAL A 389 27.95 17.53 6.43
C VAL A 389 28.32 16.58 5.28
N ALA A 390 28.91 17.09 4.19
CA ALA A 390 29.34 16.29 3.04
C ALA A 390 30.71 15.59 3.25
N SER A 391 31.09 15.32 4.50
CA SER A 391 32.33 14.63 4.83
C SER A 391 32.15 13.11 4.71
N ALA A 392 33.10 12.41 4.07
CA ALA A 392 33.12 10.96 3.82
C ALA A 392 32.21 10.42 2.68
N LEU A 393 32.44 10.90 1.45
CA LEU A 393 31.82 10.33 0.24
C LEU A 393 32.47 8.99 -0.16
N THR A 394 31.65 7.99 -0.49
CA THR A 394 32.12 6.75 -1.12
C THR A 394 32.29 6.98 -2.62
N ARG A 395 33.47 6.65 -3.16
CA ARG A 395 33.79 6.90 -4.57
C ARG A 395 33.80 5.62 -5.40
N TYR A 396 33.12 5.67 -6.54
CA TYR A 396 33.10 4.63 -7.55
C TYR A 396 33.79 5.16 -8.81
N GLN A 397 34.84 4.48 -9.24
CA GLN A 397 35.56 4.81 -10.47
C GLN A 397 35.05 3.94 -11.62
N PRO A 398 35.02 4.47 -12.86
CA PRO A 398 34.84 3.63 -14.04
C PRO A 398 35.90 2.51 -14.08
N ASP A 399 35.47 1.30 -14.44
CA ASP A 399 36.28 0.10 -14.54
C ASP A 399 36.21 -0.51 -15.95
N ALA A 400 36.78 -1.71 -16.12
CA ALA A 400 36.81 -2.40 -17.41
C ALA A 400 35.42 -2.71 -18.00
N ALA A 401 34.35 -2.75 -17.19
CA ALA A 401 32.99 -2.92 -17.69
C ALA A 401 32.49 -1.69 -18.44
N GLY A 402 33.05 -0.50 -18.19
CA GLY A 402 32.71 0.74 -18.89
C GLY A 402 32.81 0.61 -20.41
N GLU A 403 33.79 -0.16 -20.92
CA GLU A 403 33.93 -0.41 -22.36
C GLU A 403 32.73 -1.17 -22.95
N LYS A 404 32.24 -2.17 -22.23
CA LYS A 404 31.07 -2.95 -22.63
C LYS A 404 29.81 -2.08 -22.58
N TYR A 405 29.67 -1.27 -21.53
CA TYR A 405 28.54 -0.36 -21.38
C TYR A 405 28.45 0.70 -22.47
N ARG A 406 29.58 1.15 -23.06
CA ARG A 406 29.54 2.03 -24.24
C ARG A 406 28.78 1.37 -25.40
N ASN A 407 29.09 0.11 -25.70
CA ASN A 407 28.42 -0.63 -26.78
C ASN A 407 26.94 -0.89 -26.46
N PHE A 408 26.64 -1.29 -25.22
CA PHE A 408 25.25 -1.53 -24.80
C PHE A 408 24.43 -0.24 -24.80
N TYR A 409 25.00 0.90 -24.37
CA TYR A 409 24.34 2.19 -24.45
C TYR A 409 24.02 2.57 -25.89
N THR A 410 24.94 2.34 -26.85
CA THR A 410 24.66 2.61 -28.27
C THR A 410 23.47 1.79 -28.78
N GLY A 411 23.44 0.49 -28.49
CA GLY A 411 22.31 -0.38 -28.87
C GLY A 411 21.00 0.03 -28.20
N TRP A 412 21.05 0.30 -26.89
CA TRP A 412 19.92 0.78 -26.12
C TRP A 412 19.39 2.11 -26.63
N ARG A 413 20.27 3.08 -26.94
CA ARG A 413 19.92 4.42 -27.45
C ARG A 413 19.20 4.32 -28.79
N GLN A 414 19.68 3.48 -29.70
CA GLN A 414 19.01 3.23 -30.98
C GLN A 414 17.60 2.66 -30.81
N ALA A 415 17.40 1.71 -29.88
CA ALA A 415 16.08 1.17 -29.56
C ALA A 415 15.18 2.22 -28.89
N PHE A 416 15.75 2.98 -27.96
CA PHE A 416 15.08 4.07 -27.26
C PHE A 416 14.57 5.15 -28.23
N ASP A 417 15.38 5.58 -29.20
CA ASP A 417 14.99 6.62 -30.15
C ASP A 417 13.91 6.16 -31.13
N LYS A 418 14.00 4.91 -31.63
CA LYS A 418 13.04 4.36 -32.60
C LYS A 418 11.63 4.17 -32.06
N ARG A 419 11.45 4.17 -30.73
CA ARG A 419 10.14 3.92 -30.12
C ARG A 419 9.23 5.15 -30.07
N ALA A 420 9.76 6.36 -30.28
CA ALA A 420 9.05 7.62 -30.00
C ALA A 420 7.65 7.70 -30.64
N ASP A 421 7.52 7.29 -31.91
CA ASP A 421 6.24 7.26 -32.62
C ASP A 421 5.26 6.23 -32.02
N THR A 422 5.78 5.07 -31.60
CA THR A 422 5.00 4.00 -30.98
C THR A 422 4.51 4.42 -29.59
N ASP A 423 5.40 4.97 -28.76
CA ASP A 423 5.07 5.44 -27.43
C ASP A 423 4.02 6.57 -27.48
N THR A 424 4.14 7.48 -28.45
CA THR A 424 3.15 8.56 -28.66
C THR A 424 1.78 7.98 -29.04
N HIS A 425 1.74 7.02 -29.95
CA HIS A 425 0.50 6.37 -30.35
C HIS A 425 -0.17 5.63 -29.18
N VAL A 426 0.61 4.86 -28.41
CA VAL A 426 0.13 4.15 -27.21
C VAL A 426 -0.36 5.14 -26.16
N GLY A 427 0.37 6.22 -25.92
CA GLY A 427 -0.03 7.30 -25.02
C GLY A 427 -1.41 7.87 -25.38
N ASN A 428 -1.66 8.13 -26.65
CA ASN A 428 -2.96 8.62 -27.12
C ASN A 428 -4.09 7.59 -26.93
N LEU A 429 -3.81 6.30 -27.11
CA LEU A 429 -4.79 5.24 -26.84
C LEU A 429 -5.16 5.16 -25.35
N LEU A 430 -4.15 5.28 -24.48
CA LEU A 430 -4.37 5.28 -23.02
C LEU A 430 -5.20 6.47 -22.57
N ILE A 431 -4.94 7.66 -23.12
CA ILE A 431 -5.75 8.87 -22.86
C ILE A 431 -7.21 8.61 -23.19
N ASN A 432 -7.50 8.05 -24.37
CA ASN A 432 -8.88 7.78 -24.79
C ASN A 432 -9.58 6.79 -23.86
N ALA A 433 -8.88 5.74 -23.40
CA ALA A 433 -9.43 4.77 -22.46
C ALA A 433 -9.75 5.37 -21.08
N MET A 434 -8.97 6.35 -20.61
CA MET A 434 -9.24 7.04 -19.35
C MET A 434 -10.53 7.87 -19.37
N PHE A 435 -11.06 8.20 -20.54
CA PHE A 435 -12.32 8.93 -20.70
C PHE A 435 -13.53 8.02 -20.96
N GLU A 436 -13.37 6.69 -20.89
CA GLU A 436 -14.52 5.77 -20.91
C GLU A 436 -15.28 5.82 -19.57
N PRO A 437 -16.63 5.95 -19.57
CA PRO A 437 -17.40 5.98 -18.33
C PRO A 437 -17.27 4.65 -17.56
N ALA A 438 -16.78 4.71 -16.32
CA ALA A 438 -16.82 3.56 -15.41
C ALA A 438 -18.29 3.17 -15.12
N ALA A 439 -18.55 1.87 -14.95
CA ALA A 439 -19.86 1.38 -14.56
C ALA A 439 -20.29 2.04 -13.23
N ALA A 440 -21.39 2.78 -13.25
CA ALA A 440 -21.87 3.57 -12.12
C ALA A 440 -22.09 2.69 -10.87
N ALA A 441 -21.41 3.04 -9.77
CA ALA A 441 -21.77 2.62 -8.41
C ALA A 441 -22.69 3.68 -7.77
N GLY A 442 -23.34 3.35 -6.65
CA GLY A 442 -24.41 4.15 -6.01
C GLY A 442 -24.04 5.60 -5.66
N LYS A 443 -25.01 6.37 -5.12
CA LYS A 443 -24.76 7.77 -4.75
C LYS A 443 -23.85 7.86 -3.52
N ALA A 444 -22.71 8.53 -3.68
CA ALA A 444 -21.82 8.90 -2.57
C ALA A 444 -22.56 9.72 -1.51
N ALA A 445 -22.12 9.59 -0.26
CA ALA A 445 -22.55 10.44 0.83
C ALA A 445 -22.04 11.89 0.62
N ASP A 446 -22.79 12.86 1.14
CA ASP A 446 -22.30 14.23 1.24
C ASP A 446 -21.05 14.25 2.14
N PRO A 447 -19.95 14.94 1.79
CA PRO A 447 -18.76 15.04 2.63
C PRO A 447 -19.02 15.57 4.06
N SER A 448 -20.16 16.25 4.29
CA SER A 448 -20.59 16.72 5.62
C SER A 448 -21.42 15.71 6.41
N PHE A 449 -21.76 14.55 5.84
CA PHE A 449 -22.57 13.52 6.50
C PHE A 449 -21.77 12.79 7.58
N SER A 450 -22.32 12.75 8.81
CA SER A 450 -21.74 12.04 9.95
C SER A 450 -22.79 11.10 10.58
N PRO A 451 -22.69 9.77 10.41
CA PRO A 451 -23.66 8.81 10.92
C PRO A 451 -23.49 8.55 12.43
N ASN A 452 -24.57 8.19 13.14
CA ASN A 452 -24.46 7.54 14.44
C ASN A 452 -24.25 6.04 14.23
N ILE A 453 -23.22 5.50 14.86
CA ILE A 453 -22.77 4.12 14.71
C ILE A 453 -22.89 3.40 16.05
N LEU A 454 -23.68 2.34 16.12
CA LEU A 454 -23.72 1.44 17.28
C LEU A 454 -22.86 0.22 16.99
N VAL A 455 -21.91 -0.07 17.88
CA VAL A 455 -21.00 -1.19 17.75
C VAL A 455 -21.10 -2.08 18.99
N THR A 456 -21.62 -3.29 18.82
CA THR A 456 -21.68 -4.31 19.88
C THR A 456 -20.69 -5.45 19.64
N ALA A 457 -20.19 -5.60 18.41
CA ALA A 457 -19.10 -6.51 18.06
C ALA A 457 -17.80 -6.11 18.76
N SER A 458 -16.94 -7.08 19.10
CA SER A 458 -15.58 -6.78 19.59
C SER A 458 -14.75 -6.10 18.50
N MET A 459 -14.10 -4.99 18.81
CA MET A 459 -13.22 -4.26 17.87
C MET A 459 -11.91 -3.91 18.55
N ASP A 460 -10.84 -3.75 17.78
CA ASP A 460 -9.60 -3.18 18.30
C ASP A 460 -9.67 -1.64 18.34
N GLU A 461 -8.73 -1.01 19.06
CA GLU A 461 -8.69 0.45 19.18
C GLU A 461 -8.55 1.16 17.83
N THR A 462 -7.85 0.55 16.87
CA THR A 462 -7.63 1.14 15.53
C THR A 462 -8.95 1.29 14.80
N ALA A 463 -9.72 0.20 14.70
CA ALA A 463 -11.02 0.23 14.04
C ALA A 463 -12.00 1.20 14.71
N ILE A 464 -11.98 1.30 16.06
CA ILE A 464 -12.81 2.28 16.76
C ILE A 464 -12.43 3.71 16.40
N ARG A 465 -11.13 4.07 16.39
CA ARG A 465 -10.68 5.41 15.99
C ARG A 465 -11.04 5.74 14.54
N GLU A 466 -10.95 4.77 13.64
CA GLU A 466 -11.35 4.95 12.24
C GLU A 466 -12.87 5.13 12.10
N LEU A 467 -13.67 4.39 12.87
CA LEU A 467 -15.13 4.60 12.93
C LEU A 467 -15.49 5.96 13.54
N GLU A 468 -14.74 6.45 14.55
CA GLU A 468 -14.92 7.78 15.14
C GLU A 468 -14.57 8.90 14.16
N ALA A 469 -13.63 8.67 13.24
CA ALA A 469 -13.34 9.59 12.14
C ALA A 469 -14.47 9.62 11.09
N ILE A 470 -15.24 8.53 10.96
CA ILE A 470 -16.39 8.43 10.07
C ILE A 470 -17.63 9.10 10.70
N GLY A 471 -17.90 8.85 11.99
CA GLY A 471 -19.13 9.26 12.62
C GLY A 471 -19.15 9.17 14.14
N LYS A 472 -20.31 9.40 14.74
CA LYS A 472 -20.48 9.33 16.19
C LYS A 472 -20.64 7.88 16.64
N VAL A 473 -19.60 7.32 17.25
CA VAL A 473 -19.57 5.92 17.70
C VAL A 473 -20.12 5.77 19.12
N THR A 474 -20.99 4.78 19.31
CA THR A 474 -21.35 4.22 20.61
C THR A 474 -20.83 2.80 20.67
N TYR A 475 -19.70 2.60 21.36
CA TYR A 475 -19.10 1.28 21.56
C TYR A 475 -19.67 0.61 22.81
N ALA A 476 -20.34 -0.52 22.63
CA ALA A 476 -21.04 -1.27 23.66
C ALA A 476 -20.76 -2.77 23.49
N GLU A 477 -19.48 -3.15 23.57
CA GLU A 477 -19.03 -4.53 23.37
C GLU A 477 -19.78 -5.53 24.25
N TRP A 478 -20.33 -6.58 23.62
CA TRP A 478 -21.13 -7.58 24.31
C TRP A 478 -20.34 -8.34 25.39
N ARG A 479 -19.03 -8.56 25.21
CA ARG A 479 -18.16 -9.28 26.17
C ARG A 479 -17.93 -8.47 27.44
N GLU A 480 -17.63 -7.18 27.32
CA GLU A 480 -17.42 -6.31 28.47
C GLU A 480 -18.74 -6.02 29.20
N LYS A 481 -19.82 -5.81 28.43
CA LYS A 481 -21.15 -5.51 28.98
C LYS A 481 -21.93 -6.75 29.42
N GLN A 482 -21.47 -7.95 29.06
CA GLN A 482 -22.18 -9.22 29.27
C GLN A 482 -23.65 -9.14 28.81
N LYS A 483 -23.88 -8.47 27.68
CA LYS A 483 -25.22 -8.20 27.14
C LYS A 483 -25.30 -8.56 25.67
N LEU A 484 -26.29 -9.37 25.32
CA LEU A 484 -26.65 -9.75 23.96
C LEU A 484 -28.11 -9.38 23.71
N TYR A 485 -28.40 -8.85 22.52
CA TYR A 485 -29.76 -8.55 22.10
C TYR A 485 -30.33 -9.73 21.31
N ASP A 486 -31.43 -10.30 21.80
CA ASP A 486 -32.21 -11.32 21.07
C ASP A 486 -33.37 -10.66 20.31
N GLY A 487 -33.07 -9.68 19.45
CA GLY A 487 -34.05 -9.04 18.56
C GLY A 487 -35.21 -8.28 19.23
N GLY A 488 -36.29 -8.09 18.47
CA GLY A 488 -37.53 -7.49 18.95
C GLY A 488 -37.41 -6.03 19.42
N ALA A 489 -38.26 -5.66 20.37
CA ALA A 489 -38.36 -4.31 20.89
C ALA A 489 -37.10 -3.85 21.65
N GLU A 490 -36.36 -4.77 22.26
CA GLU A 490 -35.13 -4.43 22.99
C GLU A 490 -34.04 -3.96 22.04
N LEU A 491 -33.79 -4.72 20.95
CA LEU A 491 -32.84 -4.30 19.93
C LEU A 491 -33.32 -3.03 19.21
N ALA A 492 -34.61 -2.92 18.89
CA ALA A 492 -35.17 -1.71 18.30
C ALA A 492 -34.91 -0.46 19.16
N GLY A 493 -35.06 -0.58 20.48
CA GLY A 493 -34.76 0.49 21.43
C GLY A 493 -33.28 0.88 21.45
N ALA A 494 -32.37 -0.09 21.38
CA ALA A 494 -30.93 0.16 21.29
C ALA A 494 -30.54 0.83 19.95
N LEU A 495 -31.23 0.49 18.86
CA LEU A 495 -31.02 1.04 17.52
C LEU A 495 -31.69 2.41 17.31
N ALA A 496 -32.39 2.97 18.31
CA ALA A 496 -33.03 4.27 18.18
C ALA A 496 -32.01 5.36 17.82
N GLY A 497 -32.23 6.04 16.68
CA GLY A 497 -31.33 7.08 16.17
C GLY A 497 -30.01 6.57 15.58
N THR A 498 -29.80 5.26 15.51
CA THR A 498 -28.60 4.63 14.90
C THR A 498 -28.77 4.51 13.40
N GLN A 499 -27.76 4.88 12.62
CA GLN A 499 -27.72 4.72 11.16
C GLN A 499 -26.89 3.50 10.73
N ILE A 500 -25.82 3.17 11.45
CA ILE A 500 -24.98 2.01 11.14
C ILE A 500 -24.93 1.11 12.37
N PHE A 501 -25.29 -0.16 12.21
CA PHE A 501 -25.17 -1.14 13.29
C PHE A 501 -24.12 -2.19 12.95
N ILE A 502 -23.13 -2.35 13.83
CA ILE A 502 -22.06 -3.34 13.71
C ILE A 502 -22.19 -4.36 14.83
N THR A 503 -22.48 -5.61 14.48
CA THR A 503 -22.79 -6.68 15.44
C THR A 503 -22.06 -7.97 15.13
N GLU A 504 -21.72 -8.75 16.15
CA GLU A 504 -21.15 -10.09 16.00
C GLU A 504 -22.15 -11.20 16.38
N MET A 505 -22.94 -10.98 17.42
CA MET A 505 -23.75 -12.01 18.07
C MET A 505 -25.24 -11.67 18.15
N ASP A 506 -25.64 -10.40 18.02
CA ASP A 506 -27.03 -10.01 18.24
C ASP A 506 -27.95 -10.53 17.14
N VAL A 507 -29.18 -10.88 17.52
CA VAL A 507 -30.21 -11.33 16.58
C VAL A 507 -30.94 -10.11 16.01
N VAL A 508 -30.73 -9.83 14.73
CA VAL A 508 -31.35 -8.72 14.00
C VAL A 508 -32.55 -9.23 13.22
N ASP A 509 -33.67 -9.38 13.92
CA ASP A 509 -34.92 -9.92 13.36
C ASP A 509 -35.80 -8.84 12.69
N PHE A 510 -36.80 -9.31 11.94
CA PHE A 510 -37.74 -8.44 11.23
C PHE A 510 -38.40 -7.37 12.14
N PRO A 511 -38.92 -7.69 13.34
CA PRO A 511 -39.46 -6.67 14.25
C PRO A 511 -38.46 -5.57 14.59
N ALA A 512 -37.20 -5.91 14.90
CA ALA A 512 -36.18 -4.90 15.18
C ALA A 512 -35.89 -4.00 13.97
N ILE A 513 -35.74 -4.58 12.78
CA ILE A 513 -35.48 -3.85 11.53
C ILE A 513 -36.61 -2.87 11.19
N ARG A 514 -37.86 -3.32 11.37
CA ARG A 514 -39.07 -2.52 11.11
C ARG A 514 -39.14 -1.30 12.00
N GLU A 515 -38.90 -1.46 13.30
CA GLU A 515 -39.00 -0.35 14.27
C GLU A 515 -37.79 0.60 14.22
N ALA A 516 -36.61 0.12 13.82
CA ALA A 516 -35.39 0.93 13.73
C ALA A 516 -35.36 1.84 12.48
N ARG A 517 -36.21 2.88 12.44
CA ARG A 517 -36.41 3.77 11.26
C ARG A 517 -35.16 4.52 10.77
N SER A 518 -34.19 4.76 11.65
CA SER A 518 -32.93 5.43 11.31
C SER A 518 -31.90 4.50 10.68
N LEU A 519 -32.02 3.17 10.85
CA LEU A 519 -31.00 2.21 10.46
C LEU A 519 -30.82 2.17 8.93
N ARG A 520 -29.63 2.51 8.45
CA ARG A 520 -29.26 2.56 7.02
C ARG A 520 -28.37 1.41 6.60
N ALA A 521 -27.49 0.89 7.44
CA ALA A 521 -26.61 -0.23 7.10
C ALA A 521 -26.41 -1.17 8.30
N ILE A 522 -26.21 -2.45 8.01
CA ILE A 522 -25.86 -3.48 9.00
C ILE A 522 -24.54 -4.12 8.58
N VAL A 523 -23.56 -4.14 9.48
CA VAL A 523 -22.33 -4.92 9.33
C VAL A 523 -22.36 -6.05 10.34
N THR A 524 -22.32 -7.29 9.86
CA THR A 524 -22.19 -8.47 10.71
C THR A 524 -20.75 -8.96 10.72
N CYS A 525 -20.14 -8.97 11.90
CA CYS A 525 -18.81 -9.47 12.16
C CYS A 525 -18.80 -11.01 12.16
N ARG A 526 -19.31 -11.63 11.09
CA ARG A 526 -19.38 -13.08 10.89
C ARG A 526 -19.07 -13.42 9.44
N GLY A 527 -18.65 -14.66 9.20
CA GLY A 527 -18.48 -15.18 7.83
C GLY A 527 -19.81 -15.30 7.08
N ASN A 528 -20.91 -15.62 7.77
CA ASN A 528 -22.27 -15.65 7.23
C ASN A 528 -23.22 -14.89 8.16
N ALA A 529 -24.19 -14.18 7.60
CA ALA A 529 -25.17 -13.37 8.34
C ALA A 529 -26.35 -14.19 8.90
N VAL A 530 -26.08 -15.31 9.58
CA VAL A 530 -27.14 -16.17 10.17
C VAL A 530 -27.96 -15.47 11.25
N ASN A 531 -27.40 -14.41 11.84
CA ASN A 531 -27.99 -13.61 12.89
C ASN A 531 -28.79 -12.41 12.35
N VAL A 532 -28.92 -12.22 11.03
CA VAL A 532 -29.64 -11.10 10.42
C VAL A 532 -30.74 -11.60 9.50
N ASP A 533 -31.95 -11.06 9.63
CA ASP A 533 -33.02 -11.30 8.66
C ASP A 533 -32.74 -10.53 7.35
N LEU A 534 -32.01 -11.19 6.44
CA LEU A 534 -31.58 -10.62 5.17
C LEU A 534 -32.77 -10.23 4.28
N ALA A 535 -33.88 -10.97 4.35
CA ALA A 535 -35.08 -10.69 3.58
C ALA A 535 -35.74 -9.39 4.06
N ALA A 536 -35.84 -9.20 5.38
CA ALA A 536 -36.33 -7.96 5.96
C ALA A 536 -35.41 -6.78 5.62
N ALA A 537 -34.10 -6.92 5.82
CA ALA A 537 -33.14 -5.86 5.50
C ALA A 537 -33.23 -5.43 4.02
N THR A 538 -33.34 -6.40 3.11
CA THR A 538 -33.52 -6.13 1.67
C THR A 538 -34.81 -5.38 1.37
N ALA A 539 -35.93 -5.78 1.99
CA ALA A 539 -37.22 -5.12 1.79
C ALA A 539 -37.23 -3.65 2.25
N TYR A 540 -36.45 -3.32 3.29
CA TYR A 540 -36.25 -1.96 3.80
C TYR A 540 -35.08 -1.21 3.13
N GLY A 541 -34.45 -1.76 2.09
CA GLY A 541 -33.34 -1.13 1.37
C GLY A 541 -32.07 -0.94 2.21
N ILE A 542 -31.83 -1.82 3.19
CA ILE A 542 -30.68 -1.77 4.11
C ILE A 542 -29.59 -2.72 3.59
N PRO A 543 -28.41 -2.21 3.20
CA PRO A 543 -27.25 -3.04 2.89
C PRO A 543 -26.83 -3.86 4.11
N VAL A 544 -26.65 -5.17 3.90
CA VAL A 544 -26.09 -6.09 4.89
C VAL A 544 -24.74 -6.57 4.41
N ILE A 545 -23.70 -6.24 5.16
CA ILE A 545 -22.31 -6.54 4.85
C ILE A 545 -21.80 -7.55 5.88
N ASN A 546 -21.10 -8.59 5.43
CA ASN A 546 -20.43 -9.54 6.32
C ASN A 546 -18.90 -9.35 6.31
N THR A 547 -18.22 -10.10 7.18
CA THR A 547 -16.74 -10.04 7.32
C THR A 547 -16.14 -11.43 7.07
N PRO A 548 -16.21 -11.93 5.81
CA PRO A 548 -15.72 -13.26 5.49
C PRO A 548 -14.20 -13.35 5.71
N GLY A 549 -13.72 -14.49 6.22
CA GLY A 549 -12.28 -14.73 6.40
C GLY A 549 -11.64 -14.05 7.60
N ARG A 550 -12.38 -13.31 8.45
CA ARG A 550 -11.83 -12.64 9.65
C ARG A 550 -11.00 -13.54 10.58
N ASN A 551 -11.31 -14.83 10.63
CA ASN A 551 -10.63 -15.84 11.44
C ASN A 551 -9.79 -16.83 10.62
N ALA A 552 -9.58 -16.59 9.32
CA ALA A 552 -8.95 -17.55 8.43
C ALA A 552 -7.53 -17.91 8.88
N ASP A 553 -6.72 -16.92 9.25
CA ASP A 553 -5.36 -17.14 9.76
C ASP A 553 -5.35 -17.89 11.09
N ALA A 554 -6.20 -17.52 12.04
CA ALA A 554 -6.29 -18.18 13.35
C ALA A 554 -6.64 -19.67 13.21
N VAL A 555 -7.66 -20.00 12.41
CA VAL A 555 -8.06 -21.39 12.15
C VAL A 555 -6.97 -22.13 11.37
N ALA A 556 -6.30 -21.47 10.43
CA ALA A 556 -5.21 -22.08 9.67
C ALA A 556 -4.01 -22.41 10.56
N ASP A 557 -3.59 -21.50 11.43
CA ASP A 557 -2.49 -21.72 12.39
C ASP A 557 -2.79 -22.89 13.32
N LEU A 558 -4.01 -22.93 13.88
CA LEU A 558 -4.45 -24.05 14.71
C LEU A 558 -4.45 -25.35 13.92
N THR A 559 -4.95 -25.35 12.68
CA THR A 559 -4.98 -26.53 11.80
C THR A 559 -3.56 -27.07 11.56
N ILE A 560 -2.60 -26.20 11.22
CA ILE A 560 -1.19 -26.59 11.03
C ILE A 560 -0.60 -27.13 12.33
N ALA A 561 -0.87 -26.48 13.47
CA ALA A 561 -0.42 -26.94 14.78
C ALA A 561 -0.96 -28.34 15.10
N LEU A 562 -2.25 -28.59 14.88
CA LEU A 562 -2.89 -29.89 15.05
C LEU A 562 -2.27 -30.96 14.13
N MET A 563 -2.01 -30.63 12.86
CA MET A 563 -1.31 -31.54 11.94
C MET A 563 0.07 -31.94 12.45
N VAL A 564 0.86 -30.98 12.95
CA VAL A 564 2.20 -31.23 13.51
C VAL A 564 2.10 -32.05 14.80
N MET A 565 1.21 -31.67 15.72
CA MET A 565 1.03 -32.36 17.00
C MET A 565 0.61 -33.82 16.81
N LEU A 566 -0.34 -34.08 15.91
CA LEU A 566 -0.74 -35.44 15.53
C LEU A 566 0.42 -36.22 14.92
N SER A 567 1.06 -35.65 13.90
CA SER A 567 2.15 -36.32 13.18
C SER A 567 3.32 -36.66 14.11
N ARG A 568 3.54 -35.86 15.16
CA ARG A 568 4.63 -36.04 16.13
C ARG A 568 4.21 -36.71 17.44
N LYS A 569 2.96 -37.19 17.56
CA LYS A 569 2.41 -37.85 18.76
C LYS A 569 2.62 -37.02 20.05
N MET A 570 2.54 -35.69 19.91
CA MET A 570 2.88 -34.76 21.00
C MET A 570 2.02 -34.95 22.26
N PRO A 571 0.68 -35.06 22.20
CA PRO A 571 -0.14 -35.21 23.42
C PRO A 571 0.27 -36.42 24.26
N GLY A 572 0.40 -37.59 23.65
CA GLY A 572 0.83 -38.80 24.35
C GLY A 572 2.27 -38.69 24.90
N SER A 573 3.16 -37.98 24.19
CA SER A 573 4.51 -37.73 24.69
C SER A 573 4.54 -36.78 25.89
N PHE A 574 3.64 -35.79 25.93
CA PHE A 574 3.50 -34.87 27.07
C PHE A 574 2.94 -35.61 28.28
N ASP A 575 1.90 -36.41 28.07
CA ASP A 575 1.28 -37.23 29.11
C ASP A 575 2.27 -38.22 29.72
N PHE A 576 3.11 -38.87 28.90
CA PHE A 576 4.16 -39.76 29.36
C PHE A 576 5.11 -39.11 30.37
N LEU A 577 5.52 -37.86 30.14
CA LEU A 577 6.41 -37.14 31.06
C LEU A 577 5.67 -36.58 32.28
N LYS A 578 4.42 -36.14 32.13
CA LYS A 578 3.62 -35.57 33.23
C LYS A 578 3.07 -36.64 34.18
N HIS A 579 2.66 -37.79 33.64
CA HIS A 579 1.87 -38.80 34.34
C HIS A 579 2.47 -40.22 34.26
N GLY A 580 3.44 -40.49 33.38
CA GLY A 580 4.05 -41.82 33.18
C GLY A 580 5.04 -42.30 34.25
N GLN A 581 5.09 -41.61 35.40
CA GLN A 581 5.92 -41.96 36.56
C GLN A 581 7.41 -42.21 36.19
N VAL A 582 8.01 -41.30 35.42
CA VAL A 582 9.41 -41.42 34.96
C VAL A 582 10.35 -40.87 36.05
N GLN A 583 11.39 -41.64 36.42
CA GLN A 583 12.42 -41.16 37.34
C GLN A 583 13.56 -40.47 36.58
N SER A 584 14.22 -39.50 37.23
CA SER A 584 15.39 -38.84 36.66
C SER A 584 16.49 -39.87 36.36
N GLY A 585 17.03 -39.86 35.13
CA GLY A 585 18.07 -40.79 34.68
C GLY A 585 17.59 -42.15 34.18
N ASP A 586 16.28 -42.40 34.14
CA ASP A 586 15.70 -43.66 33.63
C ASP A 586 15.78 -43.74 32.09
N MET A 587 16.94 -44.16 31.59
CA MET A 587 17.21 -44.29 30.16
C MET A 587 16.42 -45.43 29.50
N ALA A 588 15.93 -46.41 30.26
CA ALA A 588 15.08 -47.48 29.74
C ALA A 588 13.70 -46.93 29.35
N LYS A 589 13.08 -46.14 30.24
CA LYS A 589 11.83 -45.43 29.92
C LYS A 589 12.01 -44.40 28.80
N MET A 590 13.16 -43.74 28.72
CA MET A 590 13.45 -42.86 27.57
C MET A 590 13.58 -43.63 26.25
N GLY A 591 14.19 -44.82 26.27
CA GLY A 591 14.24 -45.71 25.11
C GLY A 591 12.85 -46.18 24.66
N GLU A 592 11.98 -46.54 25.61
CA GLU A 592 10.57 -46.88 25.34
C GLU A 592 9.83 -45.70 24.69
N ALA A 593 9.97 -44.49 25.27
CA ALA A 593 9.36 -43.28 24.73
C ALA A 593 9.84 -42.97 23.31
N TYR A 594 11.13 -43.13 23.03
CA TYR A 594 11.71 -42.92 21.70
C TYR A 594 11.05 -43.81 20.63
N LEU A 595 10.82 -45.09 20.95
CA LEU A 595 10.16 -46.02 20.04
C LEU A 595 8.65 -45.77 19.95
N LYS A 596 7.98 -45.58 21.09
CA LYS A 596 6.52 -45.39 21.18
C LYS A 596 6.05 -44.13 20.46
N PHE A 597 6.80 -43.03 20.59
CA PHE A 597 6.46 -41.71 20.06
C PHE A 597 7.17 -41.37 18.76
N GLN A 598 7.74 -42.36 18.05
CA GLN A 598 8.25 -42.13 16.70
C GLN A 598 7.12 -41.64 15.77
N GLY A 599 7.28 -40.40 15.28
CA GLY A 599 6.30 -39.68 14.47
C GLY A 599 6.72 -39.49 13.01
N LYS A 600 5.92 -38.73 12.26
CA LYS A 600 6.14 -38.35 10.86
C LYS A 600 6.41 -36.84 10.74
N GLU A 601 7.21 -36.45 9.75
CA GLU A 601 7.34 -35.05 9.31
C GLU A 601 6.31 -34.70 8.22
N LEU A 602 6.06 -33.41 8.01
CA LEU A 602 5.18 -32.90 6.94
C LEU A 602 5.90 -32.79 5.57
N TRP A 603 7.23 -32.77 5.55
CA TRP A 603 8.02 -32.64 4.33
C TRP A 603 7.66 -33.76 3.33
N ARG A 604 7.34 -33.38 2.09
CA ARG A 604 6.92 -34.27 1.00
C ARG A 604 5.67 -35.13 1.27
N LYS A 605 4.95 -34.92 2.38
CA LYS A 605 3.64 -35.54 2.61
C LYS A 605 2.59 -34.90 1.74
N THR A 606 1.58 -35.69 1.36
CA THR A 606 0.40 -35.18 0.67
C THR A 606 -0.66 -34.79 1.70
N VAL A 607 -1.09 -33.53 1.68
CA VAL A 607 -2.19 -33.03 2.51
C VAL A 607 -3.38 -32.73 1.62
N GLY A 608 -4.51 -33.38 1.92
CA GLY A 608 -5.77 -33.21 1.23
C GLY A 608 -6.67 -32.23 1.96
N LEU A 609 -7.01 -31.11 1.30
CA LEU A 609 -7.93 -30.11 1.82
C LEU A 609 -9.32 -30.28 1.19
N VAL A 610 -10.32 -30.55 2.02
CA VAL A 610 -11.72 -30.63 1.59
C VAL A 610 -12.33 -29.25 1.79
N GLY A 611 -12.49 -28.49 0.69
CA GLY A 611 -12.80 -27.07 0.70
C GLY A 611 -11.55 -26.20 0.53
N MET A 612 -11.63 -25.21 -0.37
CA MET A 612 -10.57 -24.24 -0.70
C MET A 612 -11.10 -22.80 -0.56
N GLY A 613 -11.93 -22.55 0.46
CA GLY A 613 -12.32 -21.19 0.86
C GLY A 613 -11.21 -20.47 1.65
N ASN A 614 -11.54 -19.35 2.30
CA ASN A 614 -10.57 -18.49 3.00
C ASN A 614 -9.62 -19.25 3.94
N VAL A 615 -10.14 -20.18 4.77
CA VAL A 615 -9.29 -20.99 5.67
C VAL A 615 -8.42 -21.98 4.89
N GLY A 616 -9.00 -22.70 3.92
CA GLY A 616 -8.29 -23.70 3.12
C GLY A 616 -7.13 -23.09 2.33
N ALA A 617 -7.32 -21.89 1.78
CA ALA A 617 -6.27 -21.12 1.11
C ALA A 617 -5.12 -20.76 2.06
N CYS A 618 -5.43 -20.26 3.27
CA CYS A 618 -4.42 -19.96 4.28
C CYS A 618 -3.64 -21.20 4.75
N VAL A 619 -4.32 -22.35 4.87
CA VAL A 619 -3.68 -23.65 5.19
C VAL A 619 -2.75 -24.09 4.05
N ALA A 620 -3.19 -24.00 2.80
CA ALA A 620 -2.38 -24.36 1.63
C ALA A 620 -1.08 -23.53 1.54
N ALA A 621 -1.20 -22.21 1.71
CA ALA A 621 -0.06 -21.28 1.67
C ALA A 621 1.00 -21.61 2.74
N ARG A 622 0.56 -21.96 3.96
CA ARG A 622 1.46 -22.36 5.05
C ARG A 622 2.13 -23.70 4.76
N LEU A 623 1.36 -24.70 4.30
CA LEU A 623 1.87 -26.04 3.95
C LEU A 623 2.95 -26.01 2.85
N ALA A 624 2.86 -25.07 1.91
CA ALA A 624 3.86 -24.89 0.86
C ALA A 624 5.26 -24.65 1.45
N ARG A 625 5.37 -23.92 2.58
CA ARG A 625 6.64 -23.62 3.25
C ARG A 625 7.19 -24.79 4.08
N PHE A 626 6.32 -25.73 4.49
CA PHE A 626 6.74 -27.04 4.99
C PHE A 626 7.16 -28.00 3.87
N GLY A 627 6.95 -27.59 2.61
CA GLY A 627 7.22 -28.39 1.43
C GLY A 627 6.33 -29.63 1.31
N ALA A 628 5.15 -29.59 1.93
CA ALA A 628 4.11 -30.57 1.69
C ALA A 628 3.54 -30.42 0.28
N LYS A 629 2.98 -31.51 -0.26
CA LYS A 629 2.21 -31.49 -1.50
C LYS A 629 0.75 -31.27 -1.14
N VAL A 630 0.16 -30.15 -1.58
CA VAL A 630 -1.24 -29.85 -1.28
C VAL A 630 -2.13 -30.29 -2.44
N VAL A 631 -3.15 -31.09 -2.14
CA VAL A 631 -4.24 -31.40 -3.07
C VAL A 631 -5.56 -30.94 -2.45
N PHE A 632 -6.53 -30.57 -3.27
CA PHE A 632 -7.83 -30.13 -2.75
C PHE A 632 -9.00 -30.60 -3.59
N ALA A 633 -10.16 -30.73 -2.93
CA ALA A 633 -11.44 -30.99 -3.55
C ALA A 633 -12.43 -29.90 -3.13
N ASP A 634 -12.84 -29.08 -4.10
CA ASP A 634 -13.85 -28.04 -3.92
C ASP A 634 -14.60 -27.87 -5.27
N PRO A 635 -15.93 -28.01 -5.30
CA PRO A 635 -16.69 -27.87 -6.54
C PRO A 635 -16.69 -26.44 -7.08
N MET A 636 -16.55 -25.43 -6.22
CA MET A 636 -16.68 -24.01 -6.56
C MET A 636 -15.37 -23.37 -7.00
N VAL A 637 -14.23 -23.89 -6.55
CA VAL A 637 -12.91 -23.30 -6.86
C VAL A 637 -12.30 -23.95 -8.11
N ALA A 638 -11.96 -23.16 -9.13
CA ALA A 638 -11.36 -23.70 -10.36
C ALA A 638 -9.92 -24.23 -10.13
N ALA A 639 -9.45 -25.10 -11.02
CA ALA A 639 -8.08 -25.63 -10.92
C ALA A 639 -7.00 -24.54 -11.03
N GLY A 640 -7.25 -23.50 -11.83
CA GLY A 640 -6.34 -22.35 -11.98
C GLY A 640 -6.21 -21.53 -10.69
N GLU A 641 -7.32 -21.28 -10.00
CA GLU A 641 -7.34 -20.57 -8.71
C GLU A 641 -6.56 -21.34 -7.64
N GLY A 642 -6.77 -22.66 -7.55
CA GLY A 642 -6.02 -23.50 -6.63
C GLY A 642 -4.51 -23.57 -6.94
N ALA A 643 -4.14 -23.54 -8.23
CA ALA A 643 -2.73 -23.55 -8.63
C ALA A 643 -1.99 -22.27 -8.19
N LEU A 644 -2.65 -21.11 -8.19
CA LEU A 644 -2.11 -19.86 -7.65
C LEU A 644 -1.84 -19.95 -6.14
N LEU A 645 -2.53 -20.84 -5.43
CA LEU A 645 -2.35 -21.13 -4.00
C LEU A 645 -1.39 -22.30 -3.75
N GLY A 646 -0.70 -22.80 -4.77
CA GLY A 646 0.22 -23.94 -4.66
C GLY A 646 -0.48 -25.29 -4.42
N ALA A 647 -1.77 -25.41 -4.73
CA ALA A 647 -2.56 -26.62 -4.50
C ALA A 647 -3.11 -27.21 -5.81
N ARG A 648 -3.08 -28.53 -5.95
CA ARG A 648 -3.63 -29.23 -7.12
C ARG A 648 -5.06 -29.67 -6.88
N LYS A 649 -6.00 -29.25 -7.75
CA LYS A 649 -7.39 -29.72 -7.71
C LYS A 649 -7.47 -31.20 -8.09
N VAL A 650 -8.23 -31.97 -7.32
CA VAL A 650 -8.49 -33.40 -7.52
C VAL A 650 -9.96 -33.71 -7.19
N SER A 651 -10.44 -34.91 -7.53
CA SER A 651 -11.73 -35.37 -7.00
C SER A 651 -11.63 -35.66 -5.50
N PHE A 652 -12.76 -35.60 -4.77
CA PHE A 652 -12.80 -35.99 -3.35
C PHE A 652 -12.27 -37.42 -3.13
N ASP A 653 -12.65 -38.31 -4.05
CA ASP A 653 -12.22 -39.68 -4.16
C ASP A 653 -10.70 -39.86 -4.28
N GLU A 654 -10.08 -39.12 -5.20
CA GLU A 654 -8.62 -39.11 -5.37
C GLU A 654 -7.95 -38.51 -4.13
N LEU A 655 -8.49 -37.42 -3.59
CA LEU A 655 -7.98 -36.75 -2.39
C LEU A 655 -7.83 -37.73 -1.23
N LEU A 656 -8.87 -38.50 -0.90
CA LEU A 656 -8.83 -39.47 0.19
C LEU A 656 -7.75 -40.55 -0.06
N ALA A 657 -7.65 -41.05 -1.30
CA ALA A 657 -6.72 -42.11 -1.65
C ALA A 657 -5.24 -41.67 -1.60
N VAL A 658 -4.93 -40.41 -1.93
CA VAL A 658 -3.54 -39.93 -2.04
C VAL A 658 -3.04 -39.18 -0.82
N SER A 659 -3.90 -38.81 0.12
CA SER A 659 -3.54 -37.97 1.26
C SER A 659 -2.98 -38.75 2.44
N ASP A 660 -1.88 -38.26 3.00
CA ASP A 660 -1.35 -38.71 4.28
C ASP A 660 -2.07 -38.02 5.46
N ILE A 661 -2.64 -36.84 5.20
CA ILE A 661 -3.47 -36.06 6.12
C ILE A 661 -4.67 -35.52 5.35
N VAL A 662 -5.89 -35.71 5.87
CA VAL A 662 -7.11 -35.10 5.33
C VAL A 662 -7.60 -34.05 6.32
N SER A 663 -7.84 -32.81 5.84
CA SER A 663 -8.31 -31.69 6.65
C SER A 663 -9.59 -31.10 6.05
N LEU A 664 -10.59 -30.88 6.90
CA LEU A 664 -11.88 -30.32 6.49
C LEU A 664 -11.91 -28.80 6.64
N HIS A 665 -12.34 -28.11 5.57
CA HIS A 665 -12.54 -26.66 5.47
C HIS A 665 -13.83 -26.29 4.71
N ALA A 666 -14.70 -27.27 4.45
CA ALA A 666 -15.95 -27.08 3.73
C ALA A 666 -17.05 -26.46 4.64
N PRO A 667 -18.00 -25.68 4.07
CA PRO A 667 -19.15 -25.19 4.81
C PRO A 667 -20.11 -26.35 5.17
N ALA A 668 -20.90 -26.21 6.24
CA ALA A 668 -21.96 -27.16 6.57
C ALA A 668 -23.22 -26.91 5.74
N ILE A 669 -23.30 -27.52 4.56
CA ILE A 669 -24.48 -27.54 3.70
C ILE A 669 -24.96 -28.98 3.50
N GLU A 670 -26.15 -29.15 2.92
CA GLU A 670 -26.75 -30.48 2.72
C GLU A 670 -25.83 -31.43 1.93
N ALA A 671 -25.19 -30.93 0.87
CA ALA A 671 -24.27 -31.71 0.04
C ALA A 671 -22.99 -32.19 0.76
N THR A 672 -22.68 -31.62 1.93
CA THR A 672 -21.45 -31.91 2.69
C THR A 672 -21.72 -32.57 4.04
N ARG A 673 -23.00 -32.68 4.43
CA ARG A 673 -23.40 -33.27 5.72
C ARG A 673 -23.06 -34.76 5.73
N GLY A 674 -22.34 -35.20 6.76
CA GLY A 674 -21.90 -36.59 6.90
C GLY A 674 -21.02 -37.09 5.75
N MET A 675 -20.35 -36.20 5.00
CA MET A 675 -19.53 -36.60 3.86
C MET A 675 -18.33 -37.47 4.27
N MET A 676 -17.81 -37.30 5.48
CA MET A 676 -16.84 -38.20 6.09
C MET A 676 -17.57 -39.33 6.84
N ASN A 677 -18.10 -40.27 6.08
CA ASN A 677 -18.77 -41.48 6.56
C ASN A 677 -17.83 -42.71 6.56
N ARG A 678 -18.36 -43.90 6.88
CA ARG A 678 -17.60 -45.16 6.93
C ARG A 678 -16.84 -45.45 5.61
N GLU A 679 -17.47 -45.24 4.47
CA GLU A 679 -16.84 -45.46 3.17
C GLU A 679 -15.70 -44.47 2.93
N ALA A 680 -15.91 -43.18 3.22
CA ALA A 680 -14.89 -42.15 3.08
C ALA A 680 -13.65 -42.44 3.93
N PHE A 681 -13.81 -42.78 5.21
CA PHE A 681 -12.69 -43.21 6.06
C PHE A 681 -12.03 -44.50 5.55
N GLY A 682 -12.82 -45.44 5.00
CA GLY A 682 -12.33 -46.65 4.36
C GLY A 682 -11.46 -46.39 3.12
N ARG A 683 -11.56 -45.22 2.48
CA ARG A 683 -10.78 -44.82 1.30
C ARG A 683 -9.52 -44.03 1.62
N MET A 684 -9.42 -43.45 2.82
CA MET A 684 -8.18 -42.81 3.29
C MET A 684 -7.04 -43.81 3.36
N LYS A 685 -5.78 -43.39 3.18
CA LYS A 685 -4.64 -44.30 3.34
C LYS A 685 -4.61 -44.95 4.74
N PRO A 686 -4.19 -46.23 4.86
CA PRO A 686 -3.91 -46.82 6.16
C PRO A 686 -2.90 -45.98 6.96
N GLY A 687 -3.26 -45.60 8.18
CA GLY A 687 -2.43 -44.77 9.05
C GLY A 687 -2.31 -43.30 8.61
N ALA A 688 -3.27 -42.80 7.82
CA ALA A 688 -3.47 -41.37 7.58
C ALA A 688 -3.95 -40.65 8.85
N PHE A 689 -3.82 -39.33 8.88
CA PHE A 689 -4.38 -38.49 9.95
C PHE A 689 -5.60 -37.72 9.44
N PHE A 690 -6.52 -37.41 10.36
CA PHE A 690 -7.72 -36.64 10.07
C PHE A 690 -7.79 -35.37 10.93
N VAL A 691 -8.14 -34.23 10.34
CA VAL A 691 -8.29 -32.96 11.06
C VAL A 691 -9.62 -32.32 10.69
N ASN A 692 -10.39 -31.90 11.70
CA ASN A 692 -11.62 -31.14 11.50
C ASN A 692 -11.65 -29.90 12.40
N THR A 693 -11.41 -28.74 11.79
CA THR A 693 -11.58 -27.40 12.38
C THR A 693 -12.71 -26.62 11.71
N ALA A 694 -13.52 -27.30 10.88
CA ALA A 694 -14.59 -26.68 10.12
C ALA A 694 -15.94 -26.81 10.82
N ARG A 695 -16.62 -27.94 10.69
CA ARG A 695 -17.96 -28.17 11.22
C ARG A 695 -18.14 -29.63 11.60
N ALA A 696 -18.75 -29.89 12.76
CA ALA A 696 -18.97 -31.25 13.26
C ALA A 696 -19.89 -32.06 12.34
N SER A 697 -20.90 -31.42 11.74
CA SER A 697 -21.88 -32.05 10.85
C SER A 697 -21.32 -32.62 9.54
N LEU A 698 -20.05 -32.37 9.21
CA LEU A 698 -19.37 -32.96 8.05
C LEU A 698 -18.96 -34.42 8.29
N VAL A 699 -18.94 -34.86 9.55
CA VAL A 699 -18.39 -36.15 9.98
C VAL A 699 -19.48 -36.99 10.62
N ASP A 700 -19.50 -38.29 10.28
CA ASP A 700 -20.23 -39.29 11.05
C ASP A 700 -19.36 -39.75 12.23
N GLU A 701 -19.75 -39.41 13.46
CA GLU A 701 -19.00 -39.70 14.69
C GLU A 701 -18.78 -41.20 14.90
N ALA A 702 -19.77 -42.03 14.59
CA ALA A 702 -19.66 -43.48 14.73
C ALA A 702 -18.63 -44.04 13.74
N ALA A 703 -18.63 -43.53 12.51
CA ALA A 703 -17.65 -43.91 11.49
C ALA A 703 -16.23 -43.46 11.87
N LEU A 704 -16.07 -42.27 12.44
CA LEU A 704 -14.77 -41.78 12.91
C LEU A 704 -14.22 -42.65 14.04
N LEU A 705 -15.05 -42.96 15.05
CA LEU A 705 -14.65 -43.82 16.16
C LEU A 705 -14.26 -45.23 15.70
N GLU A 706 -14.99 -45.81 14.75
CA GLU A 706 -14.66 -47.09 14.13
C GLU A 706 -13.32 -47.03 13.38
N ALA A 707 -13.07 -45.96 12.61
CA ALA A 707 -11.83 -45.77 11.87
C ALA A 707 -10.61 -45.60 12.80
N LEU A 708 -10.78 -44.93 13.94
CA LEU A 708 -9.77 -44.80 14.99
C LEU A 708 -9.50 -46.14 15.68
N THR A 709 -10.56 -46.84 16.12
CA THR A 709 -10.47 -48.09 16.88
C THR A 709 -9.88 -49.23 16.05
N SER A 710 -10.23 -49.30 14.75
CA SER A 710 -9.67 -50.28 13.82
C SER A 710 -8.24 -49.97 13.37
N GLY A 711 -7.70 -48.79 13.69
CA GLY A 711 -6.41 -48.32 13.22
C GLY A 711 -6.36 -47.96 11.74
N ARG A 712 -7.53 -47.79 11.08
CA ARG A 712 -7.59 -47.34 9.68
C ARG A 712 -6.91 -45.98 9.54
N ILE A 713 -7.20 -45.07 10.47
CA ILE A 713 -6.48 -43.81 10.62
C ILE A 713 -5.61 -43.86 11.88
N ALA A 714 -4.46 -43.20 11.84
CA ALA A 714 -3.48 -43.19 12.93
C ALA A 714 -3.86 -42.23 14.07
N GLY A 715 -4.78 -41.30 13.82
CA GLY A 715 -5.27 -40.33 14.81
C GLY A 715 -6.12 -39.24 14.17
N ALA A 716 -6.83 -38.50 15.02
CA ALA A 716 -7.69 -37.40 14.59
C ALA A 716 -7.53 -36.17 15.50
N ALA A 717 -7.71 -34.97 14.94
CA ALA A 717 -7.78 -33.73 15.69
C ALA A 717 -9.12 -33.03 15.39
N LEU A 718 -9.87 -32.71 16.44
CA LEU A 718 -11.21 -32.14 16.36
C LEU A 718 -11.29 -30.89 17.23
N ASP A 719 -11.74 -29.80 16.61
CA ASP A 719 -12.03 -28.55 17.30
C ASP A 719 -13.53 -28.26 17.43
N VAL A 720 -14.37 -29.10 16.81
CA VAL A 720 -15.82 -28.91 16.70
C VAL A 720 -16.55 -30.22 17.02
N PHE A 721 -17.66 -30.12 17.73
CA PHE A 721 -18.46 -31.27 18.17
C PHE A 721 -19.97 -31.03 17.92
N PRO A 722 -20.81 -32.06 17.72
CA PRO A 722 -22.24 -31.85 17.51
C PRO A 722 -22.95 -31.26 18.74
N THR A 723 -22.46 -31.59 19.93
CA THR A 723 -22.85 -30.97 21.21
C THR A 723 -21.62 -30.32 21.83
N GLU A 724 -21.68 -29.01 22.10
CA GLU A 724 -20.57 -28.26 22.66
C GLU A 724 -20.93 -27.67 24.04
N PRO A 725 -20.13 -27.90 25.10
CA PRO A 725 -18.92 -28.75 25.12
C PRO A 725 -19.23 -30.26 25.08
N PRO A 726 -18.34 -31.11 24.54
CA PRO A 726 -18.49 -32.56 24.65
C PRO A 726 -18.28 -33.01 26.11
N GLY A 727 -18.93 -34.11 26.49
CA GLY A 727 -18.76 -34.73 27.81
C GLY A 727 -17.37 -35.36 27.96
N THR A 728 -16.87 -35.48 29.19
CA THR A 728 -15.58 -36.15 29.47
C THR A 728 -15.62 -37.66 29.21
N ASP A 729 -16.82 -38.23 29.19
CA ASP A 729 -17.13 -39.64 28.90
C ASP A 729 -17.31 -39.91 27.40
N ASP A 730 -17.18 -38.88 26.54
CA ASP A 730 -17.22 -39.03 25.10
C ASP A 730 -16.10 -39.99 24.61
N PRO A 731 -16.45 -41.09 23.89
CA PRO A 731 -15.47 -42.07 23.44
C PRO A 731 -14.42 -41.55 22.45
N ILE A 732 -14.73 -40.51 21.69
CA ILE A 732 -13.80 -39.88 20.75
C ILE A 732 -12.84 -38.97 21.51
N VAL A 733 -13.36 -38.14 22.42
CA VAL A 733 -12.54 -37.24 23.26
C VAL A 733 -11.56 -38.03 24.13
N SER A 734 -12.00 -39.16 24.68
CA SER A 734 -11.17 -40.03 25.54
C SER A 734 -10.20 -40.95 24.77
N HIS A 735 -10.25 -40.97 23.43
CA HIS A 735 -9.42 -41.86 22.63
C HIS A 735 -7.93 -41.42 22.64
N PRO A 736 -6.95 -42.32 22.86
CA PRO A 736 -5.54 -41.95 23.07
C PRO A 736 -4.83 -41.31 21.85
N ASN A 737 -5.40 -41.49 20.66
CA ASN A 737 -4.89 -40.91 19.41
C ASN A 737 -5.74 -39.72 18.91
N VAL A 738 -6.55 -39.12 19.79
CA VAL A 738 -7.36 -37.95 19.46
C VAL A 738 -6.83 -36.71 20.18
N ILE A 739 -6.82 -35.58 19.46
CA ILE A 739 -6.67 -34.25 20.03
C ILE A 739 -8.03 -33.57 19.96
N ALA A 740 -8.61 -33.24 21.10
CA ALA A 740 -9.87 -32.51 21.20
C ALA A 740 -9.60 -31.13 21.79
N THR A 741 -10.13 -30.09 21.16
CA THR A 741 -10.06 -28.70 21.65
C THR A 741 -11.48 -28.11 21.77
N PRO A 742 -11.73 -27.23 22.76
CA PRO A 742 -13.06 -26.67 23.00
C PRO A 742 -13.35 -25.48 22.06
N HIS A 743 -13.33 -25.71 20.74
CA HIS A 743 -13.63 -24.71 19.71
C HIS A 743 -12.73 -23.46 19.75
N LEU A 744 -11.42 -23.71 19.68
CA LEU A 744 -10.38 -22.68 19.72
C LEU A 744 -10.15 -21.96 18.38
N GLY A 745 -10.57 -22.52 17.24
CA GLY A 745 -10.15 -22.07 15.92
C GLY A 745 -10.42 -20.60 15.65
N GLY A 746 -11.56 -20.07 16.10
CA GLY A 746 -11.92 -18.66 15.99
C GLY A 746 -11.69 -17.84 17.25
N ASN A 747 -10.95 -18.33 18.24
CA ASN A 747 -10.83 -17.70 19.55
C ASN A 747 -9.42 -17.11 19.77
N THR A 748 -9.11 -16.03 19.06
CA THR A 748 -7.84 -15.29 19.15
C THR A 748 -8.08 -13.79 19.32
N THR A 749 -7.08 -13.08 19.86
CA THR A 749 -7.15 -11.63 20.13
C THR A 749 -7.21 -10.80 18.85
N GLU A 750 -6.61 -11.28 17.77
CA GLU A 750 -6.43 -10.57 16.49
C GLU A 750 -7.73 -10.47 15.68
N ILE A 751 -8.70 -11.36 15.92
CA ILE A 751 -9.94 -11.42 15.14
C ILE A 751 -10.76 -10.13 15.26
N ALA A 752 -10.71 -9.46 16.42
CA ALA A 752 -11.35 -8.16 16.60
C ALA A 752 -10.76 -7.09 15.66
N ALA A 753 -9.44 -7.09 15.47
CA ALA A 753 -8.77 -6.19 14.53
C ALA A 753 -9.12 -6.53 13.07
N HIS A 754 -9.10 -7.83 12.71
CA HIS A 754 -9.42 -8.25 11.34
C HIS A 754 -10.85 -7.89 10.92
N GLN A 755 -11.84 -8.14 11.79
CA GLN A 755 -13.22 -7.80 11.47
C GLN A 755 -13.47 -6.30 11.51
N GLY A 756 -12.74 -5.56 12.36
CA GLY A 756 -12.76 -4.10 12.41
C GLY A 756 -12.25 -3.48 11.11
N ALA A 757 -11.08 -3.91 10.63
CA ALA A 757 -10.51 -3.46 9.37
C ALA A 757 -11.45 -3.72 8.18
N ILE A 758 -12.04 -4.92 8.10
CA ILE A 758 -13.04 -5.23 7.07
C ILE A 758 -14.28 -4.34 7.22
N ALA A 759 -14.84 -4.21 8.42
CA ALA A 759 -16.02 -3.39 8.64
C ALA A 759 -15.80 -1.93 8.24
N VAL A 760 -14.67 -1.34 8.61
CA VAL A 760 -14.30 0.04 8.27
C VAL A 760 -14.17 0.23 6.76
N ASP A 761 -13.38 -0.61 6.08
CA ASP A 761 -13.18 -0.53 4.63
C ASP A 761 -14.51 -0.60 3.86
N GLN A 762 -15.39 -1.53 4.26
CA GLN A 762 -16.68 -1.72 3.59
C GLN A 762 -17.65 -0.55 3.86
N ILE A 763 -17.63 0.05 5.05
CA ILE A 763 -18.40 1.27 5.36
C ILE A 763 -17.86 2.46 4.56
N GLN A 764 -16.53 2.62 4.45
CA GLN A 764 -15.91 3.68 3.66
C GLN A 764 -16.29 3.59 2.19
N LYS A 765 -16.26 2.38 1.59
CA LYS A 765 -16.74 2.14 0.23
C LYS A 765 -18.20 2.55 0.05
N LEU A 766 -19.07 2.12 0.98
CA LEU A 766 -20.49 2.48 0.92
C LEU A 766 -20.73 4.00 1.06
N LEU A 767 -19.91 4.71 1.85
CA LEU A 767 -19.95 6.16 1.96
C LEU A 767 -19.43 6.86 0.70
N ALA A 768 -18.41 6.31 0.04
CA ALA A 768 -17.90 6.80 -1.24
C ALA A 768 -18.85 6.54 -2.42
N GLY A 769 -19.96 5.82 -2.20
CA GLY A 769 -20.88 5.40 -3.26
C GLY A 769 -20.36 4.19 -4.04
N GLU A 770 -19.25 3.59 -3.61
CA GLU A 770 -18.72 2.37 -4.18
C GLU A 770 -19.51 1.15 -3.70
N LYS A 771 -19.50 0.08 -4.50
CA LYS A 771 -20.11 -1.20 -4.09
C LYS A 771 -19.19 -1.89 -3.07
N PRO A 772 -19.67 -2.19 -1.84
CA PRO A 772 -18.90 -3.01 -0.90
C PRO A 772 -18.66 -4.42 -1.47
N ASP A 773 -17.47 -4.97 -1.23
CA ASP A 773 -17.06 -6.28 -1.73
C ASP A 773 -17.88 -7.42 -1.15
N TYR A 774 -18.28 -7.29 0.13
CA TYR A 774 -18.94 -8.33 0.92
C TYR A 774 -20.43 -8.03 1.16
N LEU A 775 -21.06 -7.36 0.20
CA LEU A 775 -22.48 -7.04 0.26
C LEU A 775 -23.34 -8.29 -0.06
N LEU A 776 -24.21 -8.68 0.88
CA LEU A 776 -25.05 -9.86 0.76
C LEU A 776 -26.32 -9.65 -0.07
N ASN A 777 -26.76 -8.40 -0.21
CA ASN A 777 -28.00 -8.03 -0.91
C ASN A 777 -27.77 -6.89 -1.92
N PRO A 778 -26.97 -7.09 -2.98
CA PRO A 778 -26.54 -6.02 -3.89
C PRO A 778 -27.68 -5.25 -4.58
N ALA A 779 -28.86 -5.85 -4.73
CA ALA A 779 -30.04 -5.21 -5.30
C ALA A 779 -30.52 -3.97 -4.52
N VAL A 780 -30.10 -3.78 -3.26
CA VAL A 780 -30.48 -2.59 -2.48
C VAL A 780 -29.74 -1.33 -2.90
N LEU A 781 -28.59 -1.43 -3.58
CA LEU A 781 -27.77 -0.26 -3.92
C LEU A 781 -28.48 0.70 -4.87
N ASP A 782 -29.37 0.19 -5.74
CA ASP A 782 -30.14 1.00 -6.69
C ASP A 782 -31.13 1.96 -6.00
N ILE A 783 -31.57 1.60 -4.80
CA ILE A 783 -32.58 2.34 -4.01
C ILE A 783 -32.02 2.90 -2.71
N PHE A 784 -30.72 2.70 -2.45
CA PHE A 784 -30.07 3.09 -1.21
C PHE A 784 -29.87 4.61 -1.12
N SER A 785 -30.09 5.16 0.08
CA SER A 785 -29.81 6.55 0.39
C SER A 785 -29.46 6.73 1.86
N TRP A 786 -28.39 7.49 2.12
CA TRP A 786 -27.99 7.88 3.46
C TRP A 786 -28.98 8.85 4.13
N THR A 787 -29.62 9.72 3.34
CA THR A 787 -30.41 10.85 3.86
C THR A 787 -31.90 10.78 3.53
N ALA A 788 -32.30 10.07 2.47
CA ALA A 788 -33.71 9.89 2.14
C ALA A 788 -34.41 8.92 3.11
N PRO A 789 -35.75 8.96 3.21
CA PRO A 789 -36.52 7.92 3.89
C PRO A 789 -36.24 6.54 3.28
N ARG A 790 -36.24 5.50 4.12
CA ARG A 790 -36.11 4.12 3.64
C ARG A 790 -37.37 3.70 2.89
N PRO A 791 -37.27 2.76 1.94
CA PRO A 791 -38.42 2.05 1.40
C PRO A 791 -39.28 1.43 2.52
N GLU A 792 -40.60 1.53 2.39
CA GLU A 792 -41.55 0.83 3.24
C GLU A 792 -42.19 -0.33 2.45
N PRO A 793 -42.07 -1.58 2.92
CA PRO A 793 -42.71 -2.73 2.27
C PRO A 793 -44.23 -2.62 2.30
N ASP A 794 -44.90 -3.16 1.28
CA ASP A 794 -46.36 -3.25 1.26
C ASP A 794 -46.89 -4.28 2.29
N GLU A 795 -48.19 -4.22 2.57
CA GLU A 795 -48.85 -5.06 3.58
C GLU A 795 -48.64 -6.56 3.31
N LYS A 796 -48.69 -6.96 2.04
CA LYS A 796 -48.44 -8.35 1.61
C LYS A 796 -47.02 -8.80 1.93
N LYS A 797 -46.01 -7.94 1.71
CA LYS A 797 -44.62 -8.24 2.02
C LYS A 797 -44.39 -8.30 3.52
N LEU A 798 -45.06 -7.46 4.32
CA LEU A 798 -44.98 -7.50 5.79
C LEU A 798 -45.53 -8.83 6.34
N GLU A 799 -46.64 -9.35 5.81
CA GLU A 799 -47.18 -10.67 6.18
C GLU A 799 -46.27 -11.84 5.78
N GLU A 800 -45.54 -11.70 4.66
CA GLU A 800 -44.52 -12.69 4.25
C GLU A 800 -43.34 -12.68 5.23
N LEU A 801 -42.77 -11.51 5.51
CA LEU A 801 -41.64 -11.35 6.43
C LEU A 801 -41.96 -11.85 7.85
N ALA A 802 -43.19 -11.62 8.34
CA ALA A 802 -43.63 -12.11 9.65
C ALA A 802 -43.66 -13.65 9.76
N ARG A 803 -43.68 -14.38 8.63
CA ARG A 803 -43.67 -15.85 8.57
C ARG A 803 -42.26 -16.42 8.35
N ASN A 804 -41.26 -15.58 8.12
CA ASN A 804 -39.89 -16.04 7.92
C ASN A 804 -39.34 -16.72 9.18
N LYS A 805 -38.44 -17.69 8.97
CA LYS A 805 -37.69 -18.29 10.06
C LYS A 805 -36.85 -17.20 10.71
N ARG A 806 -37.01 -17.03 12.03
CA ARG A 806 -36.24 -16.07 12.82
C ARG A 806 -34.73 -16.37 12.70
N PRO A 807 -33.88 -15.33 12.55
CA PRO A 807 -32.43 -15.51 12.61
C PRO A 807 -31.98 -16.10 13.96
N SER A 808 -30.81 -16.73 13.98
CA SER A 808 -30.24 -17.38 15.18
C SER A 808 -28.76 -17.08 15.37
N MET A 809 -28.29 -17.20 16.61
CA MET A 809 -26.87 -17.02 16.96
C MET A 809 -25.99 -18.19 16.50
N THR A 810 -26.58 -19.38 16.34
CA THR A 810 -25.94 -20.61 15.85
C THR A 810 -26.46 -20.96 14.46
N SER A 811 -25.60 -21.53 13.62
CA SER A 811 -25.92 -21.94 12.25
C SER A 811 -26.85 -23.15 12.17
#